data_AF-A0A2P8FQ92-F1
#
_entry.id   AF-A0A2P8FQ92-F1
#
_cell.length_a   1.000
_cell.length_b   1.000
_cell.length_c   1.000
_cell.angle_alpha   90.00
_cell.angle_beta   90.00
_cell.angle_gamma   90.00
#
_symmetry.space_group_name_H-M   'P 1'
#
loop_
_entity.id
_entity.type
_entity.pdbx_description
1 polymer ?
#
loop_
_entity_poly.entity_id
_entity_poly.type
_entity_poly.pdbx_seq_one_letter_code
_entity_poly.pdbx_strand_id
1 'polypeptide(L)'
;MQKMLQTIRANRSNPVLAKKLFLTIIFLNVISFCPKVHAQQRYLGLSLVNEGNWNSMKVIEQAHAVGCNAVFLSMQWGMVEGYISRVLKQQYGEDYNVWQMYDDQIAKARSLGMKIGINIAVSTGDNVTHSYSDRYGINTGDGWLKEERILNVGYDGSEAVFQKYGGQINGVNVQFVMTSLAAQSTRDRIVAFTNKVLQRYGHLQDTGELLYIDLIYTRNGEGEFELGTDKYHYEQPTNLRDNASLSDYSQPMVRGYRAWLTAKYEKIQSLNFVWGTNYRSFNEVSPKRPSPTTFTQPDGTDWYLYRAQVLKEVNTIFKNTVKGIDSRIKVITHHGSVFDKLSLGRTTFSFNEIASEMDGIKINDDYLYDHRFAIDLLRSNLPGKLYINEAGFNASLGIANFIAYATESYTHGAQMVSCMFFENLLSAGGGPAVRELADTWVNQPVTTPTPGNQDSFTLSGIIQQNGCVTNRDSYSGDCDAYKTWMAARNTASGAPVNILINNDLKVDCQLSITGSPSVNNPRIGTMINLSSACTGDCSGLTYRWELNGNPIGTTANLTDVKVSSTPGTYTYSVTAGQGGCVKTSDVVVTVTDVLPVTLIAFKAAARENHVSLNWSTAEETNSSHFEIQRSASGDSWHIVGKVEAANASRERIDYEAMDNAPLIGSNLYRLRMVDHDSTFSYSKIARVVFDSPNLLSFYPNPAADRLQLTETVLKNAASVELVDQSGKTVLKTSKPGPVISIGHLPAGMYVLQITGRDDIITSRKVAIGR
;
A
#
# COMPACT_ATOMS: atom_id res chain seq x y z
N MET A 1 -54.74 36.42 -13.41
CA MET A 1 -55.17 35.07 -12.95
C MET A 1 -56.51 34.63 -13.57
N GLN A 2 -57.59 35.42 -13.47
CA GLN A 2 -58.91 35.05 -14.04
C GLN A 2 -58.93 34.86 -15.57
N LYS A 3 -58.22 35.71 -16.35
CA LYS A 3 -58.06 35.52 -17.81
C LYS A 3 -57.33 34.23 -18.19
N MET A 4 -56.39 33.77 -17.35
CA MET A 4 -55.62 32.53 -17.57
C MET A 4 -56.44 31.27 -17.27
N LEU A 5 -57.32 31.33 -16.27
CA LEU A 5 -58.26 30.25 -15.94
C LEU A 5 -59.29 30.00 -17.04
N GLN A 6 -59.68 31.04 -17.79
CA GLN A 6 -60.52 30.89 -18.99
C GLN A 6 -59.78 30.17 -20.13
N THR A 7 -58.49 30.46 -20.34
CA THR A 7 -57.67 29.79 -21.37
C THR A 7 -57.44 28.31 -21.08
N ILE A 8 -57.28 27.93 -19.80
CA ILE A 8 -57.14 26.52 -19.38
C ILE A 8 -58.45 25.74 -19.57
N ARG A 9 -59.61 26.37 -19.38
CA ARG A 9 -60.92 25.74 -19.62
C ARG A 9 -61.20 25.52 -21.12
N ALA A 10 -60.65 26.36 -22.00
CA ALA A 10 -60.86 26.27 -23.45
C ALA A 10 -60.01 25.17 -24.15
N ASN A 11 -58.91 24.72 -23.56
CA ASN A 11 -57.92 23.82 -24.21
C ASN A 11 -57.84 22.42 -23.59
N ARG A 12 -58.97 21.84 -23.15
CA ARG A 12 -59.03 20.52 -22.48
C ARG A 12 -58.54 19.32 -23.31
N SER A 13 -58.24 19.48 -24.59
CA SER A 13 -57.86 18.38 -25.49
C SER A 13 -56.35 18.20 -25.72
N ASN A 14 -55.48 19.01 -25.09
CA ASN A 14 -54.02 18.88 -25.26
C ASN A 14 -53.25 18.68 -23.93
N PRO A 15 -52.94 17.43 -23.54
CA PRO A 15 -52.36 17.11 -22.23
C PRO A 15 -50.91 17.61 -22.03
N VAL A 16 -50.17 17.88 -23.11
CA VAL A 16 -48.79 18.38 -23.04
C VAL A 16 -48.73 19.86 -22.67
N LEU A 17 -49.66 20.66 -23.20
CA LEU A 17 -49.73 22.10 -22.91
C LEU A 17 -50.23 22.37 -21.48
N ALA A 18 -51.18 21.55 -21.00
CA ALA A 18 -51.68 21.62 -19.63
C ALA A 18 -50.58 21.29 -18.60
N LYS A 19 -49.73 20.27 -18.87
CA LYS A 19 -48.57 19.93 -18.02
C LYS A 19 -47.53 21.05 -17.98
N LYS A 20 -47.22 21.69 -19.12
CA LYS A 20 -46.29 22.83 -19.15
C LYS A 20 -46.82 24.01 -18.34
N LEU A 21 -48.10 24.38 -18.49
CA LEU A 21 -48.69 25.49 -17.74
C LEU A 21 -48.76 25.22 -16.23
N PHE A 22 -49.03 23.98 -15.82
CA PHE A 22 -49.06 23.59 -14.40
C PHE A 22 -47.67 23.64 -13.76
N LEU A 23 -46.62 23.21 -14.48
CA LEU A 23 -45.23 23.36 -14.03
C LEU A 23 -44.80 24.83 -13.92
N THR A 24 -45.24 25.69 -14.84
CA THR A 24 -44.96 27.14 -14.76
C THR A 24 -45.67 27.81 -13.57
N ILE A 25 -46.86 27.34 -13.17
CA ILE A 25 -47.60 27.85 -12.00
C ILE A 25 -46.95 27.40 -10.68
N ILE A 26 -46.37 26.20 -10.61
CA ILE A 26 -45.55 25.75 -9.47
C ILE A 26 -44.27 26.59 -9.41
N PHE A 27 -43.62 26.85 -10.54
CA PHE A 27 -42.44 27.72 -10.60
C PHE A 27 -42.74 29.17 -10.18
N LEU A 28 -43.92 29.72 -10.50
CA LEU A 28 -44.30 31.09 -10.13
C LEU A 28 -44.80 31.22 -8.67
N ASN A 29 -45.45 30.20 -8.10
CA ASN A 29 -45.89 30.24 -6.69
C ASN A 29 -44.77 29.92 -5.68
N VAL A 30 -43.68 29.29 -6.12
CA VAL A 30 -42.45 29.14 -5.30
C VAL A 30 -41.66 30.46 -5.19
N ILE A 31 -42.00 31.48 -6.00
CA ILE A 31 -41.32 32.80 -6.00
C ILE A 31 -42.01 33.83 -5.06
N SER A 32 -43.07 33.47 -4.33
CA SER A 32 -43.76 34.41 -3.42
C SER A 32 -43.89 33.98 -1.96
N PHE A 33 -42.85 33.31 -1.46
CA PHE A 33 -42.39 33.57 -0.09
C PHE A 33 -40.97 34.08 -0.21
N CYS A 34 -40.81 35.39 -0.29
CA CYS A 34 -39.54 36.01 0.02
C CYS A 34 -39.46 35.99 1.56
N PRO A 35 -38.74 35.04 2.21
CA PRO A 35 -38.26 35.37 3.54
C PRO A 35 -37.48 36.66 3.36
N LYS A 36 -37.68 37.66 4.22
CA LYS A 36 -36.75 38.79 4.28
C LYS A 36 -35.35 38.17 4.34
N VAL A 37 -34.61 38.20 3.22
CA VAL A 37 -33.20 37.83 3.19
C VAL A 37 -32.59 38.86 4.11
N HIS A 38 -32.38 38.48 5.36
CA HIS A 38 -31.63 39.31 6.28
C HIS A 38 -30.28 39.42 5.60
N ALA A 39 -29.96 40.61 5.10
CA ALA A 39 -28.70 40.82 4.43
C ALA A 39 -27.60 40.36 5.38
N GLN A 40 -26.72 39.48 4.89
CA GLN A 40 -25.68 38.89 5.71
C GLN A 40 -24.81 40.04 6.25
N GLN A 41 -24.64 40.14 7.57
CA GLN A 41 -23.86 41.21 8.21
C GLN A 41 -22.38 40.85 8.21
N ARG A 42 -21.50 41.85 8.12
CA ARG A 42 -20.05 41.67 8.34
C ARG A 42 -19.70 41.67 9.83
N TYR A 43 -18.61 41.02 10.18
CA TYR A 43 -18.16 40.93 11.58
C TYR A 43 -16.72 41.39 11.76
N LEU A 44 -16.53 42.36 12.65
CA LEU A 44 -15.21 42.73 13.16
C LEU A 44 -15.15 42.33 14.63
N GLY A 45 -14.15 41.53 15.00
CA GLY A 45 -14.04 41.04 16.35
C GLY A 45 -12.62 40.85 16.84
N LEU A 46 -12.44 40.90 18.15
CA LEU A 46 -11.19 40.57 18.82
C LEU A 46 -11.03 39.06 18.98
N SER A 47 -9.79 38.58 18.87
CA SER A 47 -9.41 37.20 19.20
C SER A 47 -9.03 37.09 20.67
N LEU A 48 -9.67 36.19 21.41
CA LEU A 48 -9.34 35.83 22.79
C LEU A 48 -8.77 34.41 22.81
N VAL A 49 -7.44 34.31 22.83
CA VAL A 49 -6.72 33.00 22.80
C VAL A 49 -6.86 32.24 24.12
N ASN A 50 -7.06 32.95 25.23
CA ASN A 50 -7.32 32.39 26.56
C ASN A 50 -6.21 31.46 27.08
N GLU A 51 -4.96 31.84 26.83
CA GLU A 51 -3.74 31.16 27.30
C GLU A 51 -3.04 31.93 28.43
N GLY A 52 -3.78 32.74 29.19
CA GLY A 52 -3.21 33.52 30.28
C GLY A 52 -4.25 34.34 31.04
N ASN A 53 -3.80 35.00 32.10
CA ASN A 53 -4.64 35.77 32.99
C ASN A 53 -4.77 37.21 32.47
N TRP A 54 -5.60 37.41 31.45
CA TRP A 54 -5.80 38.73 30.83
C TRP A 54 -7.08 39.39 31.32
N ASN A 55 -7.13 40.73 31.29
CA ASN A 55 -8.34 41.48 31.63
C ASN A 55 -9.34 41.48 30.46
N SER A 56 -9.76 40.28 30.03
CA SER A 56 -10.56 40.07 28.83
C SER A 56 -11.91 40.80 28.89
N MET A 57 -12.51 40.97 30.08
CA MET A 57 -13.77 41.70 30.24
C MET A 57 -13.67 43.13 29.74
N LYS A 58 -12.64 43.85 30.19
CA LYS A 58 -12.43 45.25 29.81
C LYS A 58 -12.14 45.39 28.32
N VAL A 59 -11.36 44.47 27.75
CA VAL A 59 -11.04 44.51 26.32
C VAL A 59 -12.28 44.25 25.46
N ILE A 60 -13.18 43.35 25.86
CA ILE A 60 -14.47 43.15 25.18
C ILE A 60 -15.31 44.44 25.20
N GLU A 61 -15.42 45.12 26.35
CA GLU A 61 -16.14 46.40 26.46
C GLU A 61 -15.53 47.48 25.57
N GLN A 62 -14.21 47.59 25.56
CA GLN A 62 -13.50 48.57 24.72
C GLN A 62 -13.64 48.26 23.23
N ALA A 63 -13.63 46.98 22.84
CA ALA A 63 -13.86 46.55 21.46
C ALA A 63 -15.27 46.91 20.99
N HIS A 64 -16.28 46.59 21.79
CA HIS A 64 -17.66 46.98 21.52
C HIS A 64 -17.80 48.50 21.39
N ALA A 65 -17.18 49.24 22.31
CA ALA A 65 -17.26 50.70 22.31
C ALA A 65 -16.78 51.29 20.98
N VAL A 66 -15.77 50.72 20.34
CA VAL A 66 -15.22 51.17 19.04
C VAL A 66 -15.87 50.50 17.82
N GLY A 67 -17.00 49.81 17.98
CA GLY A 67 -17.81 49.29 16.87
C GLY A 67 -17.55 47.83 16.48
N CYS A 68 -16.69 47.09 17.19
CA CYS A 68 -16.61 45.64 17.02
C CYS A 68 -17.93 44.98 17.45
N ASN A 69 -18.42 44.04 16.64
CA ASN A 69 -19.69 43.34 16.87
C ASN A 69 -19.52 41.84 17.09
N ALA A 70 -18.28 41.33 17.20
CA ALA A 70 -17.99 39.92 17.44
C ALA A 70 -16.83 39.70 18.42
N VAL A 71 -16.83 38.53 19.05
CA VAL A 71 -15.72 37.98 19.86
C VAL A 71 -15.39 36.59 19.34
N PHE A 72 -14.11 36.33 19.07
CA PHE A 72 -13.63 35.01 18.66
C PHE A 72 -12.85 34.39 19.82
N LEU A 73 -13.42 33.36 20.44
CA LEU A 73 -12.98 32.85 21.73
C LEU A 73 -12.42 31.45 21.58
N SER A 74 -11.17 31.25 22.00
CA SER A 74 -10.56 29.93 22.07
C SER A 74 -10.83 29.28 23.42
N MET A 75 -11.34 28.04 23.41
CA MET A 75 -11.63 27.21 24.58
C MET A 75 -10.61 26.07 24.65
N GLN A 76 -9.81 26.06 25.70
CA GLN A 76 -8.65 25.18 25.84
C GLN A 76 -9.05 23.91 26.60
N TRP A 77 -8.94 22.74 25.96
CA TRP A 77 -9.14 21.45 26.65
C TRP A 77 -8.24 21.34 27.88
N GLY A 78 -6.99 21.80 27.77
CA GLY A 78 -6.02 21.81 28.86
C GLY A 78 -6.49 22.56 30.12
N MET A 79 -7.31 23.61 29.94
CA MET A 79 -7.90 24.40 31.03
C MET A 79 -9.06 23.69 31.70
N VAL A 80 -9.89 23.01 30.92
CA VAL A 80 -11.16 22.44 31.38
C VAL A 80 -11.01 21.00 31.91
N GLU A 81 -10.23 20.18 31.22
CA GLU A 81 -10.09 18.74 31.50
C GLU A 81 -8.63 18.33 31.75
N GLY A 82 -7.68 19.17 31.33
CA GLY A 82 -6.25 18.89 31.44
C GLY A 82 -5.67 19.12 32.83
N TYR A 83 -4.34 19.25 32.88
CA TYR A 83 -3.59 19.39 34.12
C TYR A 83 -4.03 20.59 34.96
N ILE A 84 -4.32 21.71 34.31
CA ILE A 84 -4.72 22.95 34.99
C ILE A 84 -6.03 22.74 35.77
N SER A 85 -7.02 22.08 35.16
CA SER A 85 -8.28 21.72 35.82
C SER A 85 -8.07 20.89 37.08
N ARG A 86 -7.22 19.86 36.99
CA ARG A 86 -6.90 18.98 38.13
C ARG A 86 -6.23 19.74 39.28
N VAL A 87 -5.25 20.61 38.99
CA VAL A 87 -4.58 21.43 40.00
C VAL A 87 -5.54 22.39 40.66
N LEU A 88 -6.35 23.10 39.88
CA LEU A 88 -7.31 24.06 40.43
C LEU A 88 -8.35 23.38 41.30
N LYS A 89 -8.86 22.20 40.91
CA LYS A 89 -9.77 21.40 41.73
C LYS A 89 -9.12 20.86 43.00
N GLN A 90 -7.86 20.42 42.93
CA GLN A 90 -7.12 19.99 44.11
C GLN A 90 -6.91 21.16 45.11
N GLN A 91 -6.65 22.36 44.59
CA GLN A 91 -6.39 23.55 45.42
C GLN A 91 -7.66 24.18 45.98
N TYR A 92 -8.74 24.23 45.21
CA TYR A 92 -9.96 25.00 45.51
C TYR A 92 -11.21 24.13 45.72
N GLY A 93 -11.12 22.81 45.59
CA GLY A 93 -12.21 21.84 45.73
C GLY A 93 -12.72 21.29 44.40
N GLU A 94 -13.28 20.08 44.42
CA GLU A 94 -13.78 19.38 43.21
C GLU A 94 -14.88 20.16 42.46
N ASP A 95 -15.65 20.98 43.18
CA ASP A 95 -16.71 21.83 42.62
C ASP A 95 -16.20 23.14 42.00
N TYR A 96 -14.88 23.36 41.96
CA TYR A 96 -14.30 24.57 41.36
C TYR A 96 -14.72 24.72 39.89
N ASN A 97 -15.33 25.87 39.57
CA ASN A 97 -15.83 26.15 38.23
C ASN A 97 -14.68 26.53 37.27
N VAL A 98 -14.09 25.52 36.62
CA VAL A 98 -13.07 25.70 35.57
C VAL A 98 -13.59 26.42 34.31
N TRP A 99 -14.90 26.60 34.17
CA TRP A 99 -15.52 27.33 33.06
C TRP A 99 -15.73 28.83 33.33
N GLN A 100 -15.51 29.29 34.57
CA GLN A 100 -15.90 30.63 35.01
C GLN A 100 -15.42 31.74 34.08
N MET A 101 -14.16 31.68 33.65
CA MET A 101 -13.60 32.65 32.70
C MET A 101 -14.38 32.70 31.38
N TYR A 102 -14.71 31.54 30.80
CA TYR A 102 -15.45 31.45 29.54
C TYR A 102 -16.89 31.91 29.73
N ASP A 103 -17.52 31.56 30.85
CA ASP A 103 -18.87 32.01 31.20
C ASP A 103 -18.95 33.53 31.30
N ASP A 104 -17.99 34.15 31.98
CA ASP A 104 -17.93 35.60 32.16
C ASP A 104 -17.68 36.31 30.82
N GLN A 105 -16.77 35.78 29.99
CA GLN A 105 -16.47 36.33 28.66
C GLN A 105 -17.69 36.27 27.75
N ILE A 106 -18.38 35.12 27.71
CA ILE A 106 -19.59 34.95 26.91
C ILE A 106 -20.71 35.85 27.46
N ALA A 107 -20.96 35.86 28.77
CA ALA A 107 -21.98 36.71 29.38
C ALA A 107 -21.73 38.20 29.07
N LYS A 108 -20.47 38.65 29.11
CA LYS A 108 -20.09 40.02 28.75
C LYS A 108 -20.38 40.32 27.28
N ALA A 109 -19.92 39.47 26.35
CA ALA A 109 -20.17 39.65 24.92
C ALA A 109 -21.68 39.73 24.61
N ARG A 110 -22.47 38.83 25.20
CA ARG A 110 -23.93 38.80 25.06
C ARG A 110 -24.61 40.05 25.62
N SER A 111 -24.16 40.55 26.77
CA SER A 111 -24.70 41.78 27.36
C SER A 111 -24.51 43.02 26.47
N LEU A 112 -23.54 42.96 25.55
CA LEU A 112 -23.23 44.00 24.57
C LEU A 112 -23.82 43.70 23.17
N GLY A 113 -24.56 42.59 23.01
CA GLY A 113 -25.14 42.17 21.73
C GLY A 113 -24.12 41.67 20.70
N MET A 114 -22.90 41.35 21.12
CA MET A 114 -21.85 40.85 20.22
C MET A 114 -22.09 39.39 19.86
N LYS A 115 -21.72 39.00 18.64
CA LYS A 115 -21.74 37.61 18.19
C LYS A 115 -20.48 36.87 18.64
N ILE A 116 -20.55 35.54 18.70
CA ILE A 116 -19.49 34.71 19.29
C ILE A 116 -19.07 33.65 18.28
N GLY A 117 -17.78 33.62 17.92
CA GLY A 117 -17.14 32.45 17.31
C GLY A 117 -16.42 31.66 18.39
N ILE A 118 -16.52 30.33 18.38
CA ILE A 118 -15.84 29.47 19.36
C ILE A 118 -14.81 28.61 18.63
N ASN A 119 -13.55 28.73 19.02
CA ASN A 119 -12.46 27.86 18.58
C ASN A 119 -12.20 26.84 19.69
N ILE A 120 -12.38 25.56 19.40
CA ILE A 120 -12.15 24.46 20.33
C ILE A 120 -10.70 24.03 20.19
N ALA A 121 -9.89 24.26 21.23
CA ALA A 121 -8.49 23.87 21.26
C ALA A 121 -8.32 22.54 22.01
N VAL A 122 -7.77 21.54 21.33
CA VAL A 122 -7.59 20.17 21.89
C VAL A 122 -6.16 19.84 22.28
N SER A 123 -5.21 20.75 22.03
CA SER A 123 -3.83 20.63 22.53
C SER A 123 -3.78 20.80 24.05
N THR A 124 -2.80 20.17 24.69
CA THR A 124 -2.67 20.17 26.16
C THR A 124 -1.63 21.18 26.61
N GLY A 125 -2.01 22.04 27.55
CA GLY A 125 -1.06 22.71 28.44
C GLY A 125 -0.82 21.79 29.65
N ASP A 126 0.30 21.08 29.66
CA ASP A 126 0.69 20.22 30.78
C ASP A 126 1.78 20.85 31.65
N ASN A 127 1.99 20.33 32.86
CA ASN A 127 2.98 20.87 33.79
C ASN A 127 4.40 20.68 33.27
N VAL A 128 5.19 21.74 33.38
CA VAL A 128 6.64 21.65 33.35
C VAL A 128 7.12 21.20 34.73
N THR A 129 7.04 19.92 35.08
CA THR A 129 8.00 19.43 36.09
C THR A 129 9.30 19.15 35.36
N HIS A 130 10.43 19.53 35.96
CA HIS A 130 11.75 19.24 35.41
C HIS A 130 12.05 17.72 35.41
N SER A 131 11.07 16.84 35.64
CA SER A 131 11.25 15.39 35.68
C SER A 131 11.48 14.82 34.27
N TYR A 132 12.14 13.67 34.21
CA TYR A 132 12.45 12.96 32.97
C TYR A 132 11.17 12.59 32.20
N SER A 133 10.10 12.14 32.89
CA SER A 133 8.83 11.75 32.25
C SER A 133 8.11 12.90 31.55
N ASP A 134 8.19 14.10 32.11
CA ASP A 134 7.49 15.29 31.62
C ASP A 134 8.26 15.93 30.45
N ARG A 135 9.60 15.85 30.47
CA ARG A 135 10.47 16.25 29.35
C ARG A 135 10.26 15.43 28.08
N TYR A 136 9.61 14.27 28.16
CA TYR A 136 9.29 13.44 26.99
C TYR A 136 7.82 13.34 26.66
N GLY A 137 6.95 13.95 27.45
CA GLY A 137 5.51 13.75 27.30
C GLY A 137 5.09 12.28 27.49
N ILE A 138 5.90 11.46 28.18
CA ILE A 138 5.68 10.00 28.27
C ILE A 138 4.60 9.66 29.28
N ASN A 139 4.47 10.45 30.34
CA ASN A 139 3.52 10.19 31.40
C ASN A 139 3.05 11.49 32.07
N THR A 140 2.47 12.40 31.29
CA THR A 140 1.98 13.67 31.82
C THR A 140 0.62 13.54 32.53
N GLY A 141 0.10 12.31 32.66
CA GLY A 141 -1.21 12.04 33.26
C GLY A 141 -2.38 12.59 32.44
N ASP A 142 -2.16 12.93 31.17
CA ASP A 142 -3.19 13.38 30.22
C ASP A 142 -3.85 12.24 29.44
N GLY A 143 -3.46 10.98 29.72
CA GLY A 143 -4.03 9.77 29.14
C GLY A 143 -3.52 9.40 27.74
N TRP A 144 -2.51 10.09 27.22
CA TRP A 144 -1.93 9.79 25.90
C TRP A 144 -0.68 8.91 25.96
N LEU A 145 -0.55 8.02 24.97
CA LEU A 145 0.60 7.13 24.86
C LEU A 145 1.82 7.87 24.29
N LYS A 146 3.02 7.45 24.69
CA LYS A 146 4.30 8.02 24.22
C LYS A 146 4.37 8.04 22.69
N GLU A 147 4.01 6.94 22.07
CA GLU A 147 4.06 6.71 20.63
C GLU A 147 3.05 7.55 19.83
N GLU A 148 2.05 8.13 20.50
CA GLU A 148 1.03 8.99 19.89
C GLU A 148 1.46 10.45 19.89
N ARG A 149 2.54 10.83 20.57
CA ARG A 149 3.05 12.21 20.56
C ARG A 149 3.57 12.59 19.19
N ILE A 150 3.36 13.85 18.79
CA ILE A 150 3.92 14.34 17.54
C ILE A 150 5.44 14.23 17.58
N LEU A 151 6.01 13.60 16.54
CA LEU A 151 7.45 13.53 16.33
C LEU A 151 7.85 14.51 15.23
N ASN A 152 8.63 15.51 15.60
CA ASN A 152 9.30 16.39 14.65
C ASN A 152 10.58 15.74 14.16
N VAL A 153 10.90 15.91 12.89
CA VAL A 153 12.17 15.47 12.29
C VAL A 153 12.82 16.65 11.60
N GLY A 154 14.10 16.89 11.86
CA GLY A 154 14.92 17.92 11.26
C GLY A 154 15.56 17.50 9.93
N TYR A 155 16.02 18.47 9.15
CA TYR A 155 16.75 18.24 7.90
C TYR A 155 18.10 17.54 8.12
N ASP A 156 18.69 17.72 9.31
CA ASP A 156 19.89 17.03 9.77
C ASP A 156 19.62 15.60 10.27
N GLY A 157 18.35 15.18 10.27
CA GLY A 157 17.90 13.87 10.75
C GLY A 157 17.75 13.76 12.26
N SER A 158 17.92 14.85 13.02
CA SER A 158 17.54 14.89 14.43
C SER A 158 16.02 14.78 14.56
N GLU A 159 15.55 14.13 15.62
CA GLU A 159 14.13 13.92 15.86
C GLU A 159 13.78 14.58 17.19
N ALA A 160 12.54 14.92 17.49
CA ALA A 160 12.17 15.45 18.81
C ALA A 160 10.68 15.38 19.02
N VAL A 161 10.24 15.12 20.25
CA VAL A 161 8.82 15.20 20.57
C VAL A 161 8.40 16.68 20.53
N PHE A 162 7.24 16.95 19.94
CA PHE A 162 6.69 18.30 19.88
C PHE A 162 6.44 18.84 21.28
N GLN A 163 7.09 19.95 21.60
CA GLN A 163 7.05 20.59 22.90
C GLN A 163 7.31 22.09 22.76
N LYS A 164 6.34 22.92 23.16
CA LYS A 164 6.47 24.38 23.09
C LYS A 164 6.05 25.02 24.41
N TYR A 165 6.85 25.96 24.90
CA TYR A 165 6.52 26.63 26.17
C TYR A 165 5.29 27.53 26.02
N GLY A 166 4.31 27.36 26.91
CA GLY A 166 3.03 28.05 26.85
C GLY A 166 2.88 29.23 27.81
N GLY A 167 3.88 29.52 28.64
CA GLY A 167 3.75 30.57 29.65
C GLY A 167 3.14 30.05 30.95
N GLN A 168 2.43 30.93 31.65
CA GLN A 168 1.81 30.64 32.94
C GLN A 168 0.32 30.97 32.91
N ILE A 169 -0.53 30.01 33.28
CA ILE A 169 -1.98 30.19 33.38
C ILE A 169 -2.42 29.94 34.81
N ASN A 170 -3.07 30.91 35.45
CA ASN A 170 -3.47 30.84 36.87
C ASN A 170 -2.34 30.37 37.82
N GLY A 171 -1.12 30.83 37.58
CA GLY A 171 0.03 30.45 38.40
C GLY A 171 0.70 29.12 38.01
N VAL A 172 0.15 28.38 37.04
CA VAL A 172 0.68 27.10 36.57
C VAL A 172 1.50 27.29 35.30
N ASN A 173 2.76 26.85 35.30
CA ASN A 173 3.59 26.86 34.09
C ASN A 173 3.13 25.76 33.14
N VAL A 174 2.73 26.16 31.93
CA VAL A 174 2.15 25.26 30.95
C VAL A 174 3.11 25.03 29.79
N GLN A 175 3.10 23.80 29.31
CA GLN A 175 3.80 23.39 28.11
C GLN A 175 2.81 22.74 27.15
N PHE A 176 2.82 23.22 25.92
CA PHE A 176 2.05 22.65 24.84
C PHE A 176 2.67 21.34 24.40
N VAL A 177 1.92 20.26 24.57
CA VAL A 177 2.22 18.95 24.00
C VAL A 177 1.10 18.58 23.04
N MET A 178 1.49 18.08 21.88
CA MET A 178 0.57 17.69 20.82
C MET A 178 0.69 16.19 20.56
N THR A 179 -0.44 15.57 20.24
CA THR A 179 -0.49 14.21 19.72
C THR A 179 -0.83 14.20 18.26
N SER A 180 -0.45 13.10 17.64
CA SER A 180 -0.77 12.79 16.27
C SER A 180 -2.26 12.87 16.01
N LEU A 181 -2.61 13.56 14.94
CA LEU A 181 -3.97 13.60 14.38
C LEU A 181 -4.41 12.24 13.82
N ALA A 182 -3.45 11.33 13.54
CA ALA A 182 -3.72 9.95 13.16
C ALA A 182 -3.96 9.03 14.38
N ALA A 183 -3.69 9.48 15.61
CA ALA A 183 -3.98 8.69 16.80
C ALA A 183 -5.48 8.68 17.10
N GLN A 184 -6.01 7.50 17.41
CA GLN A 184 -7.44 7.35 17.75
C GLN A 184 -7.78 8.12 19.03
N SER A 185 -6.89 8.12 20.03
CA SER A 185 -7.08 8.86 21.28
C SER A 185 -7.24 10.38 21.06
N THR A 186 -6.54 10.97 20.10
CA THR A 186 -6.71 12.38 19.69
C THR A 186 -8.09 12.61 19.07
N ARG A 187 -8.51 11.72 18.17
CA ARG A 187 -9.81 11.78 17.49
C ARG A 187 -10.96 11.65 18.50
N ASP A 188 -10.87 10.73 19.45
CA ASP A 188 -11.85 10.53 20.52
C ASP A 188 -11.95 11.77 21.42
N ARG A 189 -10.80 12.40 21.73
CA ARG A 189 -10.77 13.66 22.51
C ARG A 189 -11.46 14.81 21.79
N ILE A 190 -11.21 14.96 20.49
CA ILE A 190 -11.90 15.96 19.67
C ILE A 190 -13.41 15.79 19.80
N VAL A 191 -13.91 14.56 19.65
CA VAL A 191 -15.33 14.25 19.80
C VAL A 191 -15.83 14.59 21.21
N ALA A 192 -15.16 14.07 22.25
CA ALA A 192 -15.59 14.22 23.64
C ALA A 192 -15.62 15.68 24.10
N PHE A 193 -14.58 16.45 23.79
CA PHE A 193 -14.52 17.85 24.20
C PHE A 193 -15.48 18.73 23.42
N THR A 194 -15.65 18.47 22.12
CA THR A 194 -16.65 19.16 21.30
C THR A 194 -18.05 18.98 21.86
N ASN A 195 -18.42 17.75 22.23
CA ASN A 195 -19.70 17.47 22.89
C ASN A 195 -19.85 18.29 24.18
N LYS A 196 -18.82 18.36 25.02
CA LYS A 196 -18.86 19.08 26.29
C LYS A 196 -19.01 20.60 26.10
N VAL A 197 -18.27 21.19 25.17
CA VAL A 197 -18.39 22.61 24.81
C VAL A 197 -19.81 22.92 24.30
N LEU A 198 -20.34 22.11 23.39
CA LEU A 198 -21.66 22.34 22.81
C LEU A 198 -22.82 22.02 23.77
N GLN A 199 -22.63 21.11 24.71
CA GLN A 199 -23.60 20.90 25.79
C GLN A 199 -23.72 22.16 26.67
N ARG A 200 -22.63 22.90 26.86
CA ARG A 200 -22.62 24.15 27.64
C ARG A 200 -23.08 25.36 26.84
N TYR A 201 -22.56 25.55 25.63
CA TYR A 201 -22.72 26.79 24.86
C TYR A 201 -23.50 26.64 23.55
N GLY A 202 -24.01 25.44 23.23
CA GLY A 202 -24.84 25.21 22.05
C GLY A 202 -26.11 26.05 22.00
N HIS A 203 -26.63 26.47 23.17
CA HIS A 203 -27.78 27.37 23.29
C HIS A 203 -27.58 28.73 22.60
N LEU A 204 -26.33 29.15 22.35
CA LEU A 204 -26.03 30.37 21.59
C LEU A 204 -26.50 30.27 20.13
N GLN A 205 -26.66 29.07 19.61
CA GLN A 205 -27.24 28.84 18.29
C GLN A 205 -28.73 29.18 18.27
N ASP A 206 -29.47 28.91 19.34
CA ASP A 206 -30.92 29.15 19.42
C ASP A 206 -31.27 30.63 19.47
N THR A 207 -30.39 31.42 20.08
CA THR A 207 -30.50 32.88 20.15
C THR A 207 -29.86 33.58 18.95
N GLY A 208 -29.27 32.81 18.02
CA GLY A 208 -28.55 33.34 16.86
C GLY A 208 -27.30 34.14 17.22
N GLU A 209 -26.73 33.92 18.41
CA GLU A 209 -25.53 34.59 18.92
C GLU A 209 -24.23 33.89 18.45
N LEU A 210 -24.32 32.61 18.07
CA LEU A 210 -23.19 31.82 17.58
C LEU A 210 -22.91 32.06 16.08
N LEU A 211 -21.67 32.41 15.74
CA LEU A 211 -21.19 32.58 14.36
C LEU A 211 -20.74 31.26 13.75
N TYR A 212 -19.88 30.55 14.47
CA TYR A 212 -19.28 29.29 14.04
C TYR A 212 -18.67 28.54 15.23
N ILE A 213 -18.36 27.26 14.98
CA ILE A 213 -17.50 26.39 15.77
C ILE A 213 -16.30 25.96 14.92
N ASP A 214 -15.11 26.03 15.49
CA ASP A 214 -13.83 25.75 14.83
C ASP A 214 -12.98 24.79 15.69
N LEU A 215 -12.09 24.03 15.06
CA LEU A 215 -11.15 23.14 15.74
C LEU A 215 -9.72 23.63 15.51
N ILE A 216 -9.02 23.91 16.60
CA ILE A 216 -7.61 24.28 16.59
C ILE A 216 -6.80 23.30 17.44
N TYR A 217 -5.55 23.09 17.07
CA TYR A 217 -4.66 22.19 17.80
C TYR A 217 -3.21 22.65 17.79
N THR A 218 -2.80 23.56 16.91
CA THR A 218 -1.50 24.22 17.07
C THR A 218 -1.53 25.23 18.21
N ARG A 219 -0.34 25.60 18.70
CA ARG A 219 -0.21 26.65 19.72
C ARG A 219 -0.60 28.03 19.17
N ASN A 220 -0.37 28.26 17.88
CA ASN A 220 -0.74 29.53 17.25
C ASN A 220 -2.26 29.63 17.00
N GLY A 221 -3.03 28.64 17.47
CA GLY A 221 -4.47 28.59 17.34
C GLY A 221 -4.91 28.28 15.93
N GLU A 222 -4.27 27.31 15.26
CA GLU A 222 -4.58 26.89 13.90
C GLU A 222 -4.95 25.39 13.89
N GLY A 223 -5.72 24.97 12.90
CA GLY A 223 -6.10 23.60 12.57
C GLY A 223 -5.21 23.02 11.46
N GLU A 224 -3.91 22.95 11.69
CA GLU A 224 -2.91 22.43 10.74
C GLU A 224 -1.69 21.80 11.43
N PHE A 225 -0.79 21.15 10.69
CA PHE A 225 0.40 20.57 11.31
C PHE A 225 1.34 21.67 11.82
N GLU A 226 1.62 21.68 13.12
CA GLU A 226 2.59 22.61 13.71
C GLU A 226 4.02 22.24 13.32
N LEU A 227 4.91 23.23 13.20
CA LEU A 227 6.32 23.00 12.89
C LEU A 227 7.20 23.14 14.13
N GLY A 228 8.24 22.32 14.18
CA GLY A 228 9.35 22.47 15.12
C GLY A 228 9.04 22.22 16.61
N THR A 229 10.05 22.38 17.44
CA THR A 229 9.98 22.24 18.91
C THR A 229 11.12 23.01 19.58
N ASP A 230 10.86 23.54 20.78
CA ASP A 230 11.78 24.41 21.51
C ASP A 230 12.68 23.67 22.52
N LYS A 231 12.51 22.35 22.69
CA LYS A 231 13.01 21.66 23.89
C LYS A 231 13.95 20.47 23.67
N TYR A 232 13.50 19.26 23.30
CA TYR A 232 14.33 18.05 23.49
C TYR A 232 14.17 16.92 22.45
N HIS A 233 15.28 16.26 22.10
CA HIS A 233 15.37 14.92 21.51
C HIS A 233 15.91 13.93 22.54
N TYR A 234 15.03 13.15 23.16
CA TYR A 234 15.43 12.37 24.33
C TYR A 234 16.24 13.29 25.30
N GLU A 235 17.38 12.83 25.79
CA GLU A 235 18.13 13.54 26.82
C GLU A 235 18.85 14.79 26.34
N GLN A 236 18.86 15.05 25.04
CA GLN A 236 19.60 16.17 24.46
C GLN A 236 18.67 17.34 24.14
N PRO A 237 19.00 18.56 24.61
CA PRO A 237 18.32 19.77 24.15
C PRO A 237 18.41 19.86 22.63
N THR A 238 17.28 20.08 21.97
CA THR A 238 17.25 20.33 20.53
C THR A 238 16.51 21.62 20.25
N ASN A 239 17.06 22.38 19.31
CA ASN A 239 16.41 23.56 18.78
C ASN A 239 15.96 23.28 17.34
N LEU A 240 14.99 22.38 17.19
CA LEU A 240 14.35 22.09 15.90
C LEU A 240 13.32 23.17 15.60
N ARG A 241 13.76 24.43 15.51
CA ARG A 241 12.87 25.56 15.20
C ARG A 241 12.45 25.58 13.73
N ASP A 242 11.41 26.38 13.48
CA ASP A 242 10.74 26.57 12.21
C ASP A 242 11.73 26.73 11.04
N ASN A 243 11.37 26.17 9.87
CA ASN A 243 12.09 26.18 8.57
C ASN A 243 13.13 25.08 8.29
N ALA A 244 13.45 24.22 9.27
CA ALA A 244 14.35 23.07 9.04
C ALA A 244 13.85 21.76 9.65
N SER A 245 12.55 21.66 9.92
CA SER A 245 11.91 20.46 10.45
C SER A 245 10.48 20.31 9.96
N LEU A 246 9.94 19.09 10.06
CA LEU A 246 8.54 18.79 9.80
C LEU A 246 7.98 17.89 10.91
N SER A 247 6.74 18.15 11.30
CA SER A 247 5.86 17.17 11.95
C SER A 247 5.03 16.44 10.87
N ASP A 248 4.28 15.38 11.15
CA ASP A 248 4.35 14.48 12.30
C ASP A 248 4.83 13.11 11.79
N TYR A 249 5.94 12.61 12.36
CA TYR A 249 6.54 11.31 12.03
C TYR A 249 6.27 10.24 13.10
N SER A 250 5.25 10.45 13.94
CA SER A 250 4.84 9.52 14.99
C SER A 250 4.42 8.15 14.45
N GLN A 251 4.35 7.16 15.34
CA GLN A 251 3.97 5.79 14.97
C GLN A 251 2.55 5.69 14.36
N PRO A 252 1.52 6.39 14.87
CA PRO A 252 0.21 6.43 14.20
C PRO A 252 0.29 6.95 12.77
N MET A 253 1.07 8.01 12.50
CA MET A 253 1.26 8.54 11.15
C MET A 253 1.94 7.53 10.24
N VAL A 254 3.03 6.89 10.69
CA VAL A 254 3.76 5.89 9.88
C VAL A 254 2.88 4.68 9.57
N ARG A 255 2.13 4.16 10.55
CA ARG A 255 1.20 3.04 10.32
C ARG A 255 0.10 3.39 9.33
N GLY A 256 -0.54 4.54 9.52
CA GLY A 256 -1.59 4.99 8.60
C GLY A 256 -1.06 5.30 7.20
N TYR A 257 0.17 5.83 7.08
CA TYR A 257 0.82 6.07 5.79
C TYR A 257 1.05 4.77 5.03
N ARG A 258 1.56 3.73 5.70
CA ARG A 258 1.73 2.40 5.08
C ARG A 258 0.41 1.79 4.63
N ALA A 259 -0.64 1.93 5.44
CA ALA A 259 -1.97 1.48 5.07
C ALA A 259 -2.52 2.24 3.85
N TRP A 260 -2.33 3.56 3.82
CA TRP A 260 -2.70 4.42 2.70
C TRP A 260 -1.94 4.06 1.41
N LEU A 261 -0.63 3.82 1.49
CA LEU A 261 0.18 3.36 0.35
C LEU A 261 -0.25 1.97 -0.13
N THR A 262 -0.58 1.06 0.79
CA THR A 262 -1.10 -0.26 0.45
C THR A 262 -2.42 -0.14 -0.32
N ALA A 263 -3.32 0.75 0.11
CA ALA A 263 -4.58 1.00 -0.58
C ALA A 263 -4.38 1.70 -1.95
N LYS A 264 -3.44 2.66 -2.04
CA LYS A 264 -3.16 3.41 -3.26
C LYS A 264 -2.52 2.54 -4.34
N TYR A 265 -1.50 1.76 -3.99
CA TYR A 265 -0.69 1.02 -4.95
C TYR A 265 -1.10 -0.44 -5.10
N GLU A 266 -1.83 -1.01 -4.12
CA GLU A 266 -2.28 -2.40 -4.02
C GLU A 266 -1.14 -3.45 -3.91
N LYS A 267 -0.04 -3.24 -4.64
CA LYS A 267 1.14 -4.10 -4.74
C LYS A 267 2.41 -3.26 -4.55
N ILE A 268 3.39 -3.81 -3.84
CA ILE A 268 4.65 -3.10 -3.55
C ILE A 268 5.44 -2.81 -4.84
N GLN A 269 5.30 -3.65 -5.87
CA GLN A 269 5.90 -3.47 -7.19
C GLN A 269 5.39 -2.20 -7.88
N SER A 270 4.10 -1.87 -7.74
CA SER A 270 3.53 -0.62 -8.26
C SER A 270 4.14 0.61 -7.58
N LEU A 271 4.31 0.58 -6.25
CA LEU A 271 5.01 1.64 -5.53
C LEU A 271 6.47 1.74 -5.96
N ASN A 272 7.20 0.62 -5.98
CA ASN A 272 8.60 0.56 -6.38
C ASN A 272 8.82 1.10 -7.81
N PHE A 273 7.86 0.82 -8.70
CA PHE A 273 7.88 1.32 -10.07
C PHE A 273 7.75 2.84 -10.13
N VAL A 274 6.82 3.43 -9.37
CA VAL A 274 6.60 4.89 -9.37
C VAL A 274 7.70 5.63 -8.61
N TRP A 275 8.16 5.07 -7.49
CA TRP A 275 9.17 5.72 -6.64
C TRP A 275 10.61 5.43 -7.09
N GLY A 276 10.83 4.48 -8.00
CA GLY A 276 12.18 4.03 -8.37
C GLY A 276 12.91 3.33 -7.22
N THR A 277 12.18 2.57 -6.40
CA THR A 277 12.70 1.87 -5.20
C THR A 277 12.59 0.35 -5.35
N ASN A 278 13.06 -0.40 -4.34
CA ASN A 278 13.06 -1.87 -4.32
C ASN A 278 12.63 -2.42 -2.94
N TYR A 279 11.62 -1.82 -2.31
CA TYR A 279 11.05 -2.32 -1.07
C TYR A 279 10.43 -3.71 -1.27
N ARG A 280 10.57 -4.60 -0.29
CA ARG A 280 10.00 -5.95 -0.34
C ARG A 280 8.57 -5.99 0.16
N SER A 281 8.19 -5.03 0.99
CA SER A 281 6.83 -4.88 1.49
C SER A 281 6.55 -3.43 1.91
N PHE A 282 5.28 -3.07 2.04
CA PHE A 282 4.87 -1.76 2.56
C PHE A 282 5.35 -1.54 4.02
N ASN A 283 5.65 -2.60 4.78
CA ASN A 283 6.18 -2.48 6.15
C ASN A 283 7.62 -1.93 6.20
N GLU A 284 8.37 -1.99 5.10
CA GLU A 284 9.71 -1.40 5.00
C GLU A 284 9.68 0.08 4.65
N VAL A 285 8.53 0.58 4.16
CA VAL A 285 8.39 1.97 3.72
C VAL A 285 8.31 2.91 4.91
N SER A 286 8.99 4.04 4.83
CA SER A 286 8.93 5.12 5.81
C SER A 286 8.62 6.44 5.10
N PRO A 287 7.96 7.40 5.77
CA PRO A 287 7.81 8.75 5.24
C PRO A 287 9.15 9.35 4.84
N LYS A 288 9.15 10.17 3.78
CA LYS A 288 10.35 10.86 3.31
C LYS A 288 10.90 11.75 4.40
N ARG A 289 12.21 11.63 4.68
CA ARG A 289 12.86 12.52 5.65
C ARG A 289 12.81 13.98 5.17
N PRO A 290 12.60 14.93 6.09
CA PRO A 290 12.57 16.36 5.79
C PRO A 290 13.85 16.84 5.07
N SER A 291 13.66 17.66 4.05
CA SER A 291 14.67 18.39 3.29
C SER A 291 14.03 19.57 2.53
N PRO A 292 14.80 20.47 1.90
CA PRO A 292 14.24 21.53 1.05
C PRO A 292 13.38 21.01 -0.12
N THR A 293 13.53 19.74 -0.49
CA THR A 293 12.80 19.09 -1.58
C THR A 293 11.90 17.95 -1.09
N THR A 294 11.49 17.98 0.19
CA THR A 294 10.73 16.91 0.84
C THR A 294 9.57 16.41 -0.03
N PHE A 295 8.83 17.31 -0.69
CA PHE A 295 7.57 16.98 -1.35
C PHE A 295 7.65 16.92 -2.89
N THR A 296 8.84 17.07 -3.48
CA THR A 296 8.97 17.27 -4.95
C THR A 296 9.08 16.00 -5.77
N GLN A 297 9.36 14.85 -5.14
CA GLN A 297 9.47 13.54 -5.77
C GLN A 297 8.27 12.67 -5.36
N PRO A 298 7.93 11.60 -6.10
CA PRO A 298 6.71 10.82 -5.85
C PRO A 298 6.53 10.32 -4.41
N ASP A 299 7.62 9.89 -3.77
CA ASP A 299 7.66 9.48 -2.35
C ASP A 299 7.30 10.62 -1.37
N GLY A 300 7.78 11.82 -1.68
CA GLY A 300 7.46 13.05 -0.97
C GLY A 300 6.04 13.54 -1.23
N THR A 301 5.63 13.55 -2.50
CA THR A 301 4.27 13.92 -2.89
C THR A 301 3.23 13.03 -2.23
N ASP A 302 3.47 11.72 -2.17
CA ASP A 302 2.61 10.78 -1.45
C ASP A 302 2.53 11.08 0.05
N TRP A 303 3.66 11.48 0.65
CA TRP A 303 3.67 11.92 2.04
C TRP A 303 2.85 13.20 2.26
N TYR A 304 2.95 14.17 1.36
CA TYR A 304 2.14 15.39 1.38
C TYR A 304 0.64 15.05 1.27
N LEU A 305 0.25 14.22 0.30
CA LEU A 305 -1.15 13.85 0.07
C LEU A 305 -1.74 13.09 1.26
N TYR A 306 -0.99 12.17 1.86
CA TYR A 306 -1.44 11.47 3.06
C TYR A 306 -1.61 12.42 4.26
N ARG A 307 -0.67 13.34 4.47
CA ARG A 307 -0.80 14.37 5.51
C ARG A 307 -2.04 15.25 5.30
N ALA A 308 -2.31 15.69 4.07
CA ALA A 308 -3.52 16.43 3.73
C ALA A 308 -4.80 15.62 4.00
N GLN A 309 -4.79 14.32 3.67
CA GLN A 309 -5.88 13.40 3.96
C GLN A 309 -6.15 13.30 5.46
N VAL A 310 -5.12 13.24 6.32
CA VAL A 310 -5.28 13.23 7.78
C VAL A 310 -5.96 14.49 8.29
N LEU A 311 -5.57 15.68 7.78
CA LEU A 311 -6.24 16.95 8.13
C LEU A 311 -7.72 16.92 7.73
N LYS A 312 -8.01 16.46 6.50
CA LYS A 312 -9.39 16.33 6.00
C LYS A 312 -10.23 15.38 6.86
N GLU A 313 -9.68 14.24 7.27
CA GLU A 313 -10.38 13.27 8.12
C GLU A 313 -10.70 13.86 9.50
N VAL A 314 -9.76 14.57 10.11
CA VAL A 314 -9.98 15.25 11.40
C VAL A 314 -11.09 16.30 11.28
N ASN A 315 -11.05 17.13 10.24
CA ASN A 315 -12.11 18.10 9.96
C ASN A 315 -13.47 17.42 9.77
N THR A 316 -13.50 16.26 9.10
CA THR A 316 -14.72 15.48 8.89
C THR A 316 -15.28 14.94 10.21
N ILE A 317 -14.43 14.37 11.08
CA ILE A 317 -14.82 13.88 12.41
C ILE A 317 -15.41 15.03 13.25
N PHE A 318 -14.71 16.17 13.29
CA PHE A 318 -15.15 17.34 14.02
C PHE A 318 -16.48 17.88 13.52
N LYS A 319 -16.58 18.13 12.21
CA LYS A 319 -17.82 18.57 11.55
C LYS A 319 -18.97 17.63 11.84
N ASN A 320 -18.78 16.32 11.68
CA ASN A 320 -19.85 15.34 11.93
C ASN A 320 -20.29 15.33 13.39
N THR A 321 -19.35 15.54 14.34
CA THR A 321 -19.68 15.68 15.76
C THR A 321 -20.56 16.90 16.01
N VAL A 322 -20.15 18.09 15.53
CA VAL A 322 -20.92 19.33 15.70
C VAL A 322 -22.29 19.23 15.05
N LYS A 323 -22.34 18.77 13.79
CA LYS A 323 -23.58 18.65 13.02
C LYS A 323 -24.52 17.56 13.56
N GLY A 324 -23.98 16.55 14.23
CA GLY A 324 -24.76 15.52 14.93
C GLY A 324 -25.47 16.05 16.17
N ILE A 325 -24.93 17.08 16.81
CA ILE A 325 -25.56 17.79 17.94
C ILE A 325 -26.59 18.80 17.42
N ASP A 326 -26.17 19.67 16.49
CA ASP A 326 -27.05 20.62 15.83
C ASP A 326 -26.55 20.95 14.41
N SER A 327 -27.29 20.48 13.41
CA SER A 327 -26.97 20.67 12.00
C SER A 327 -26.94 22.14 11.53
N ARG A 328 -27.56 23.07 12.28
CA ARG A 328 -27.61 24.50 11.97
C ARG A 328 -26.29 25.20 12.25
N ILE A 329 -25.52 24.70 13.23
CA ILE A 329 -24.26 25.31 13.66
C ILE A 329 -23.25 25.30 12.52
N LYS A 330 -22.66 26.46 12.22
CA LYS A 330 -21.62 26.57 11.19
C LYS A 330 -20.30 26.01 11.70
N VAL A 331 -19.65 25.18 10.88
CA VAL A 331 -18.35 24.58 11.21
C VAL A 331 -17.30 25.07 10.22
N ILE A 332 -16.23 25.67 10.71
CA ILE A 332 -15.12 26.12 9.86
C ILE A 332 -13.84 25.32 10.13
N THR A 333 -12.86 25.47 9.26
CA THR A 333 -11.47 25.08 9.50
C THR A 333 -10.62 26.33 9.58
N HIS A 334 -9.55 26.30 10.37
CA HIS A 334 -8.67 27.44 10.56
C HIS A 334 -7.24 27.06 10.19
N HIS A 335 -6.59 27.83 9.31
CA HIS A 335 -5.19 27.64 8.93
C HIS A 335 -4.39 28.92 9.16
N GLY A 336 -3.07 28.84 9.05
CA GLY A 336 -2.24 30.01 8.85
C GLY A 336 -2.56 30.71 7.54
N SER A 337 -1.58 31.39 6.96
CA SER A 337 -1.68 31.72 5.53
C SER A 337 -1.76 30.42 4.72
N VAL A 338 -2.38 30.46 3.53
CA VAL A 338 -2.60 29.28 2.66
C VAL A 338 -1.78 29.32 1.37
N PHE A 339 -0.85 30.26 1.27
CA PHE A 339 0.00 30.46 0.10
C PHE A 339 1.48 30.69 0.43
N ASP A 340 1.85 30.72 1.71
CA ASP A 340 3.19 31.03 2.15
C ASP A 340 4.12 29.80 2.16
N LYS A 341 5.40 29.99 2.52
CA LYS A 341 6.34 28.87 2.63
C LYS A 341 6.00 27.90 3.75
N LEU A 342 5.43 28.39 4.87
CA LEU A 342 5.07 27.51 5.99
C LEU A 342 3.92 26.58 5.61
N SER A 343 2.99 27.02 4.74
CA SER A 343 1.90 26.21 4.18
C SER A 343 2.39 24.89 3.57
N LEU A 344 3.59 24.87 2.99
CA LEU A 344 4.18 23.63 2.49
C LEU A 344 4.41 22.64 3.64
N GLY A 345 5.10 23.10 4.69
CA GLY A 345 5.42 22.29 5.86
C GLY A 345 4.19 21.93 6.69
N ARG A 346 3.17 22.80 6.71
CA ARG A 346 1.86 22.63 7.37
C ARG A 346 0.89 21.76 6.57
N THR A 347 1.20 21.52 5.29
CA THR A 347 0.39 20.72 4.34
C THR A 347 -0.96 21.37 3.99
N THR A 348 -0.99 22.70 3.86
CA THR A 348 -2.24 23.47 3.70
C THR A 348 -2.47 24.10 2.31
N PHE A 349 -1.57 23.95 1.33
CA PHE A 349 -1.88 24.34 -0.06
C PHE A 349 -3.08 23.59 -0.66
N SER A 350 -3.42 22.41 -0.15
CA SER A 350 -4.62 21.65 -0.52
C SER A 350 -5.86 22.04 0.32
N PHE A 351 -5.90 23.28 0.83
CA PHE A 351 -7.01 23.79 1.67
C PHE A 351 -8.38 23.62 0.99
N ASN A 352 -8.44 23.69 -0.34
CA ASN A 352 -9.68 23.49 -1.11
C ASN A 352 -10.28 22.10 -0.88
N GLU A 353 -9.43 21.08 -0.66
CA GLU A 353 -9.86 19.73 -0.33
C GLU A 353 -10.13 19.55 1.16
N ILE A 354 -9.22 20.07 1.99
CA ILE A 354 -9.28 19.99 3.46
C ILE A 354 -10.54 20.70 4.00
N ALA A 355 -10.95 21.80 3.36
CA ALA A 355 -12.10 22.61 3.73
C ALA A 355 -13.36 22.37 2.89
N SER A 356 -13.30 21.48 1.87
CA SER A 356 -14.41 21.28 0.91
C SER A 356 -15.77 21.04 1.56
N GLU A 357 -15.79 20.26 2.64
CA GLU A 357 -16.99 19.87 3.38
C GLU A 357 -17.36 20.82 4.54
N MET A 358 -16.52 21.81 4.83
CA MET A 358 -16.73 22.78 5.91
C MET A 358 -17.70 23.88 5.48
N ASP A 359 -18.34 24.59 6.41
CA ASP A 359 -19.15 25.78 6.10
C ASP A 359 -18.28 27.01 5.76
N GLY A 360 -17.01 26.99 6.16
CA GLY A 360 -16.10 28.11 6.02
C GLY A 360 -14.65 27.78 6.32
N ILE A 361 -13.82 28.78 6.13
CA ILE A 361 -12.39 28.75 6.39
C ILE A 361 -11.96 30.08 7.02
N LYS A 362 -11.11 29.98 8.04
CA LYS A 362 -10.35 31.09 8.61
C LYS A 362 -8.88 30.94 8.23
N ILE A 363 -8.25 32.04 7.88
CA ILE A 363 -6.79 32.12 7.68
C ILE A 363 -6.19 33.20 8.59
N ASN A 364 -4.95 33.00 9.03
CA ASN A 364 -4.19 33.97 9.82
C ASN A 364 -3.13 34.67 8.97
N ASP A 365 -3.53 35.67 8.19
CA ASP A 365 -2.58 36.54 7.51
C ASP A 365 -2.09 37.66 8.45
N ASP A 366 -0.80 37.65 8.78
CA ASP A 366 -0.12 38.81 9.35
C ASP A 366 0.11 39.95 8.33
N TYR A 367 0.91 40.94 8.74
CA TYR A 367 1.18 42.16 7.99
C TYR A 367 2.07 41.98 6.75
N LEU A 368 2.79 40.87 6.63
CA LEU A 368 3.66 40.55 5.50
C LEU A 368 2.86 40.02 4.32
N TYR A 369 1.71 39.41 4.56
CA TYR A 369 0.92 38.73 3.54
C TYR A 369 0.05 39.67 2.72
N ASP A 370 -0.26 39.30 1.48
CA ASP A 370 -1.23 40.02 0.65
C ASP A 370 -2.64 39.47 0.89
N HIS A 371 -3.39 40.17 1.75
CA HIS A 371 -4.76 39.82 2.14
C HIS A 371 -5.72 39.74 0.94
N ARG A 372 -5.44 40.50 -0.13
CA ARG A 372 -6.25 40.51 -1.36
C ARG A 372 -6.11 39.18 -2.09
N PHE A 373 -4.86 38.71 -2.23
CA PHE A 373 -4.56 37.43 -2.87
C PHE A 373 -5.16 36.28 -2.08
N ALA A 374 -4.99 36.28 -0.77
CA ALA A 374 -5.51 35.24 0.12
C ALA A 374 -7.02 35.06 -0.04
N ILE A 375 -7.78 36.16 0.04
CA ILE A 375 -9.24 36.10 -0.05
C ILE A 375 -9.71 35.78 -1.47
N ASP A 376 -9.06 36.28 -2.52
CA ASP A 376 -9.35 35.86 -3.89
C ASP A 376 -9.11 34.35 -4.07
N LEU A 377 -8.01 33.83 -3.54
CA LEU A 377 -7.65 32.41 -3.60
C LEU A 377 -8.68 31.54 -2.87
N LEU A 378 -9.09 31.93 -1.65
CA LEU A 378 -10.15 31.23 -0.90
C LEU A 378 -11.49 31.28 -1.64
N ARG A 379 -11.92 32.47 -2.08
CA ARG A 379 -13.22 32.66 -2.76
C ARG A 379 -13.31 31.87 -4.06
N SER A 380 -12.21 31.80 -4.81
CA SER A 380 -12.14 31.09 -6.08
C SER A 380 -12.27 29.57 -5.91
N ASN A 381 -11.67 29.02 -4.84
CA ASN A 381 -11.56 27.58 -4.65
C ASN A 381 -12.56 26.99 -3.65
N LEU A 382 -13.23 27.84 -2.88
CA LEU A 382 -14.27 27.47 -1.92
C LEU A 382 -15.51 28.36 -2.10
N PRO A 383 -16.15 28.40 -3.29
CA PRO A 383 -17.21 29.36 -3.58
C PRO A 383 -18.41 29.22 -2.63
N GLY A 384 -18.90 30.36 -2.13
CA GLY A 384 -20.09 30.43 -1.27
C GLY A 384 -19.87 30.01 0.19
N LYS A 385 -18.62 29.73 0.59
CA LYS A 385 -18.26 29.45 1.99
C LYS A 385 -18.07 30.74 2.79
N LEU A 386 -18.00 30.61 4.12
CA LEU A 386 -17.61 31.71 5.00
C LEU A 386 -16.09 31.91 4.92
N TYR A 387 -15.64 33.12 4.60
CA TYR A 387 -14.24 33.50 4.58
C TYR A 387 -13.96 34.46 5.74
N ILE A 388 -13.00 34.07 6.56
CA ILE A 388 -12.56 34.83 7.72
C ILE A 388 -11.06 35.08 7.56
N ASN A 389 -10.64 36.33 7.68
CA ASN A 389 -9.21 36.64 7.77
C ASN A 389 -8.87 37.17 9.15
N GLU A 390 -7.62 36.99 9.54
CA GLU A 390 -7.03 37.75 10.62
C GLU A 390 -6.40 39.03 10.10
N ALA A 391 -6.48 40.11 10.87
CA ALA A 391 -5.67 41.31 10.69
C ALA A 391 -4.90 41.54 11.99
N GLY A 392 -3.62 41.16 12.00
CA GLY A 392 -2.73 41.36 13.14
C GLY A 392 -2.31 42.82 13.30
N PHE A 393 -2.31 43.34 14.53
CA PHE A 393 -1.74 44.66 14.81
C PHE A 393 -0.26 44.57 15.24
N ASN A 394 0.60 45.33 14.56
CA ASN A 394 1.99 45.54 14.95
C ASN A 394 2.24 47.04 15.13
N ALA A 395 2.61 47.45 16.35
CA ALA A 395 2.83 48.85 16.70
C ALA A 395 3.91 49.52 15.83
N SER A 396 4.92 48.79 15.38
CA SER A 396 5.99 49.32 14.51
C SER A 396 5.50 49.67 13.10
N LEU A 397 4.37 49.11 12.66
CA LEU A 397 3.77 49.39 11.36
C LEU A 397 2.65 50.43 11.46
N GLY A 398 2.16 50.69 12.66
CA GLY A 398 1.14 51.69 12.92
C GLY A 398 -0.29 51.25 12.57
N ILE A 399 -1.26 52.05 13.03
CA ILE A 399 -2.69 51.77 12.94
C ILE A 399 -3.19 51.67 11.50
N ALA A 400 -2.67 52.51 10.59
CA ALA A 400 -3.11 52.57 9.20
C ALA A 400 -2.97 51.23 8.46
N ASN A 401 -1.95 50.45 8.79
CA ASN A 401 -1.73 49.13 8.19
C ASN A 401 -2.82 48.13 8.60
N PHE A 402 -3.19 48.07 9.88
CA PHE A 402 -4.31 47.26 10.34
C PHE A 402 -5.62 47.60 9.60
N ILE A 403 -5.92 48.90 9.45
CA ILE A 403 -7.11 49.37 8.74
C ILE A 403 -7.08 48.94 7.26
N ALA A 404 -5.90 49.02 6.63
CA ALA A 404 -5.71 48.57 5.25
C ALA A 404 -5.96 47.07 5.08
N TYR A 405 -5.38 46.22 5.94
CA TYR A 405 -5.56 44.75 5.89
C TYR A 405 -7.03 44.34 6.05
N ALA A 406 -7.72 44.93 7.01
CA ALA A 406 -9.15 44.66 7.22
C ALA A 406 -10.00 45.13 6.03
N THR A 407 -9.71 46.32 5.50
CA THR A 407 -10.39 46.89 4.31
C THR A 407 -10.18 46.01 3.08
N GLU A 408 -8.96 45.54 2.85
CA GLU A 408 -8.62 44.63 1.74
C GLU A 408 -9.37 43.31 1.86
N SER A 409 -9.35 42.69 3.04
CA SER A 409 -10.10 41.45 3.31
C SER A 409 -11.58 41.63 3.00
N TYR A 410 -12.20 42.71 3.48
CA TYR A 410 -13.61 42.98 3.23
C TYR A 410 -13.92 43.27 1.75
N THR A 411 -13.06 44.03 1.07
CA THR A 411 -13.18 44.37 -0.36
C THR A 411 -13.16 43.11 -1.22
N HIS A 412 -12.35 42.12 -0.86
CA HIS A 412 -12.22 40.86 -1.59
C HIS A 412 -13.23 39.78 -1.18
N GLY A 413 -14.12 40.10 -0.23
CA GLY A 413 -15.31 39.29 0.07
C GLY A 413 -15.29 38.57 1.42
N ALA A 414 -14.34 38.84 2.31
CA ALA A 414 -14.36 38.29 3.66
C ALA A 414 -15.62 38.71 4.41
N GLN A 415 -16.30 37.77 5.06
CA GLN A 415 -17.49 38.07 5.87
C GLN A 415 -17.08 38.49 7.29
N MET A 416 -15.90 38.08 7.75
CA MET A 416 -15.41 38.39 9.09
C MET A 416 -13.92 38.73 9.07
N VAL A 417 -13.50 39.68 9.91
CA VAL A 417 -12.10 39.96 10.20
C VAL A 417 -11.88 39.83 11.70
N SER A 418 -10.96 38.94 12.10
CA SER A 418 -10.50 38.83 13.47
C SER A 418 -9.28 39.71 13.71
N CYS A 419 -9.22 40.40 14.85
CA CYS A 419 -8.06 41.19 15.23
C CYS A 419 -7.28 40.48 16.34
N MET A 420 -6.05 40.12 16.02
CA MET A 420 -5.05 39.65 16.98
C MET A 420 -4.31 40.85 17.60
N PHE A 421 -4.05 40.77 18.90
CA PHE A 421 -3.44 41.86 19.71
C PHE A 421 -4.27 43.16 19.72
N PHE A 422 -5.59 43.03 19.82
CA PHE A 422 -6.51 44.17 19.78
C PHE A 422 -6.27 45.19 20.92
N GLU A 423 -5.88 44.71 22.09
CA GLU A 423 -5.51 45.53 23.24
C GLU A 423 -4.29 46.44 22.94
N ASN A 424 -3.34 45.95 22.15
CA ASN A 424 -2.19 46.74 21.71
C ASN A 424 -2.62 47.82 20.71
N LEU A 425 -3.54 47.49 19.81
CA LEU A 425 -4.12 48.45 18.86
C LEU A 425 -4.83 49.60 19.59
N LEU A 426 -5.63 49.27 20.61
CA LEU A 426 -6.31 50.29 21.42
C LEU A 426 -5.32 51.13 22.22
N SER A 427 -4.31 50.50 22.82
CA SER A 427 -3.28 51.19 23.61
C SER A 427 -2.45 52.15 22.75
N ALA A 428 -2.28 51.85 21.47
CA ALA A 428 -1.65 52.72 20.49
C ALA A 428 -2.54 53.89 20.01
N GLY A 429 -3.78 54.01 20.51
CA GLY A 429 -4.72 55.07 20.12
C GLY A 429 -5.56 54.72 18.88
N GLY A 430 -5.65 53.44 18.50
CA GLY A 430 -6.36 53.01 17.29
C GLY A 430 -7.89 53.13 17.34
N GLY A 431 -8.47 53.42 18.51
CA GLY A 431 -9.93 53.42 18.71
C GLY A 431 -10.75 54.22 17.69
N PRO A 432 -10.41 55.48 17.37
CA PRO A 432 -11.13 56.26 16.36
C PRO A 432 -11.09 55.62 14.96
N ALA A 433 -9.94 55.10 14.54
CA ALA A 433 -9.77 54.46 13.23
C ALA A 433 -10.55 53.14 13.13
N VAL A 434 -10.58 52.35 14.22
CA VAL A 434 -11.39 51.13 14.29
C VAL A 434 -12.88 51.46 14.19
N ARG A 435 -13.34 52.54 14.83
CA ARG A 435 -14.72 53.00 14.69
C ARG A 435 -15.08 53.36 13.26
N GLU A 436 -14.23 54.12 12.58
CA GLU A 436 -14.42 54.47 11.17
C GLU A 436 -14.47 53.23 10.27
N LEU A 437 -13.59 52.26 10.51
CA LEU A 437 -13.61 50.97 9.81
C LEU A 437 -14.93 50.22 10.04
N ALA A 438 -15.41 50.17 11.28
CA ALA A 438 -16.67 49.52 11.63
C ALA A 438 -17.88 50.21 10.97
N ASP A 439 -17.93 51.54 11.01
CA ASP A 439 -18.98 52.33 10.36
C ASP A 439 -19.01 52.12 8.83
N THR A 440 -17.83 51.96 8.23
CA THR A 440 -17.67 51.71 6.79
C THR A 440 -18.08 50.30 6.39
N TRP A 441 -17.72 49.28 7.16
CA TRP A 441 -17.83 47.88 6.73
C TRP A 441 -18.81 47.05 7.54
N VAL A 442 -18.74 47.11 8.87
CA VAL A 442 -19.49 46.21 9.77
C VAL A 442 -20.99 46.52 9.74
N ASN A 443 -21.34 47.79 9.59
CA ASN A 443 -22.72 48.26 9.51
C ASN A 443 -23.34 48.13 8.11
N GLN A 444 -22.61 47.52 7.15
CA GLN A 444 -23.05 47.32 5.78
C GLN A 444 -23.35 45.83 5.50
N PRO A 445 -24.25 45.53 4.55
CA PRO A 445 -24.45 44.16 4.09
C PRO A 445 -23.18 43.60 3.43
N VAL A 446 -22.97 42.29 3.54
CA VAL A 446 -21.91 41.58 2.83
C VAL A 446 -22.15 41.73 1.33
N THR A 447 -21.13 42.23 0.64
CA THR A 447 -21.10 42.33 -0.82
C THR A 447 -20.33 41.15 -1.38
N THR A 448 -20.93 40.44 -2.34
CA THR A 448 -20.20 39.44 -3.12
C THR A 448 -19.44 40.17 -4.22
N PRO A 449 -18.09 40.11 -4.26
CA PRO A 449 -17.34 40.77 -5.31
C PRO A 449 -17.63 40.13 -6.67
N THR A 450 -17.64 40.95 -7.73
CA THR A 450 -17.71 40.47 -9.12
C THR A 450 -16.29 40.37 -9.66
N PRO A 451 -15.77 39.16 -9.91
CA PRO A 451 -14.39 39.00 -10.38
C PRO A 451 -14.21 39.55 -11.80
N GLY A 452 -13.18 40.34 -12.03
CA GLY A 452 -12.91 40.98 -13.33
C GLY A 452 -12.12 40.11 -14.31
N ASN A 453 -11.49 39.03 -13.84
CA ASN A 453 -10.71 38.09 -14.64
C ASN A 453 -10.62 36.73 -13.93
N GLN A 454 -10.15 35.70 -14.62
CA GLN A 454 -9.90 34.36 -14.07
C GLN A 454 -8.62 33.74 -14.63
N ASP A 455 -7.88 33.02 -13.78
CA ASP A 455 -6.73 32.20 -14.17
C ASP A 455 -6.55 31.00 -13.23
N SER A 456 -5.52 30.17 -13.43
CA SER A 456 -5.23 28.97 -12.61
C SER A 456 -3.76 28.61 -12.49
N PHE A 457 -3.42 27.81 -11.48
CA PHE A 457 -2.11 27.19 -11.31
C PHE A 457 -2.25 25.75 -10.78
N THR A 458 -1.18 24.96 -10.81
CA THR A 458 -1.21 23.56 -10.35
C THR A 458 -0.71 23.42 -8.92
N LEU A 459 -1.28 22.46 -8.18
CA LEU A 459 -0.81 22.12 -6.83
C LEU A 459 0.62 21.57 -6.87
N SER A 460 0.97 20.77 -7.87
CA SER A 460 2.36 20.32 -8.07
C SER A 460 3.33 21.49 -8.23
N GLY A 461 2.93 22.53 -8.98
CA GLY A 461 3.75 23.70 -9.25
C GLY A 461 4.10 24.46 -7.97
N ILE A 462 3.10 24.74 -7.12
CA ILE A 462 3.34 25.47 -5.86
C ILE A 462 4.14 24.63 -4.85
N ILE A 463 3.93 23.31 -4.82
CA ILE A 463 4.71 22.40 -3.96
C ILE A 463 6.18 22.35 -4.39
N GLN A 464 6.44 22.26 -5.70
CA GLN A 464 7.80 22.21 -6.25
C GLN A 464 8.54 23.53 -6.13
N GLN A 465 7.83 24.66 -6.15
CA GLN A 465 8.39 26.01 -5.98
C GLN A 465 8.63 26.40 -4.52
N ASN A 466 8.31 25.51 -3.57
CA ASN A 466 8.44 25.76 -2.14
C ASN A 466 7.56 26.93 -1.62
N GLY A 467 6.33 27.05 -2.16
CA GLY A 467 5.38 28.10 -1.76
C GLY A 467 5.71 29.49 -2.29
N CYS A 468 4.94 30.50 -1.86
CA CYS A 468 5.19 31.89 -2.23
C CYS A 468 5.91 32.69 -1.13
N VAL A 469 6.92 33.51 -1.48
CA VAL A 469 7.45 34.56 -0.59
C VAL A 469 6.83 35.90 -0.94
N THR A 470 5.52 35.98 -0.87
CA THR A 470 4.85 37.23 -1.24
C THR A 470 4.80 38.14 -0.03
N ASN A 471 5.57 39.22 -0.10
CA ASN A 471 5.31 40.38 0.74
C ASN A 471 4.31 41.28 0.01
N ARG A 472 3.33 41.83 0.73
CA ARG A 472 2.28 42.75 0.22
C ARG A 472 2.80 43.76 -0.83
N ASP A 473 3.99 44.32 -0.59
CA ASP A 473 4.58 45.40 -1.40
C ASP A 473 5.93 45.05 -2.05
N SER A 474 6.45 43.82 -1.86
CA SER A 474 7.68 43.39 -2.52
C SER A 474 7.52 42.01 -3.13
N TYR A 475 7.67 41.96 -4.44
CA TYR A 475 7.55 40.75 -5.23
C TYR A 475 8.88 39.98 -5.25
N SER A 476 8.91 38.79 -4.65
CA SER A 476 9.91 37.80 -5.04
C SER A 476 9.44 37.12 -6.33
N GLY A 477 10.32 36.99 -7.31
CA GLY A 477 10.07 36.27 -8.57
C GLY A 477 9.76 34.78 -8.44
N ASP A 478 9.47 34.28 -7.24
CA ASP A 478 9.65 32.89 -6.82
C ASP A 478 8.38 32.04 -6.81
N CYS A 479 7.19 32.62 -7.03
CA CYS A 479 5.93 31.87 -7.06
C CYS A 479 5.06 32.20 -8.28
N ASP A 480 4.74 31.19 -9.09
CA ASP A 480 3.90 31.36 -10.27
C ASP A 480 2.44 31.66 -9.91
N ALA A 481 1.92 31.10 -8.82
CA ALA A 481 0.54 31.38 -8.36
C ALA A 481 0.28 32.88 -8.16
N TYR A 482 1.21 33.58 -7.51
CA TYR A 482 1.09 35.04 -7.29
C TYR A 482 1.33 35.84 -8.57
N LYS A 483 2.25 35.43 -9.46
CA LYS A 483 2.42 36.07 -10.78
C LYS A 483 1.11 36.03 -11.56
N THR A 484 0.52 34.84 -11.61
CA THR A 484 -0.73 34.58 -12.30
C THR A 484 -1.85 35.44 -11.72
N TRP A 485 -1.98 35.48 -10.39
CA TRP A 485 -2.96 36.36 -9.72
C TRP A 485 -2.71 37.85 -10.00
N MET A 486 -1.48 38.35 -9.86
CA MET A 486 -1.14 39.75 -10.12
C MET A 486 -1.39 40.14 -11.58
N ALA A 487 -1.05 39.28 -12.53
CA ALA A 487 -1.32 39.50 -13.94
C ALA A 487 -2.83 39.60 -14.19
N ALA A 488 -3.61 38.65 -13.67
CA ALA A 488 -5.06 38.65 -13.77
C ALA A 488 -5.67 39.93 -13.17
N ARG A 489 -5.19 40.34 -11.99
CA ARG A 489 -5.65 41.54 -11.27
C ARG A 489 -5.28 42.83 -11.99
N ASN A 490 -4.09 42.91 -12.57
CA ASN A 490 -3.68 44.06 -13.38
C ASN A 490 -4.56 44.20 -14.62
N THR A 491 -4.89 43.09 -15.29
CA THR A 491 -5.88 43.09 -16.39
C THR A 491 -7.26 43.52 -15.92
N ALA A 492 -7.65 43.15 -14.71
CA ALA A 492 -8.90 43.56 -14.07
C ALA A 492 -8.85 44.99 -13.47
N SER A 493 -7.82 45.79 -13.76
CA SER A 493 -7.65 47.16 -13.23
C SER A 493 -7.71 47.23 -11.69
N GLY A 494 -7.16 46.21 -11.03
CA GLY A 494 -7.10 46.13 -9.58
C GLY A 494 -8.31 45.49 -8.89
N ALA A 495 -9.39 45.19 -9.63
CA ALA A 495 -10.57 44.52 -9.10
C ALA A 495 -10.27 43.07 -8.64
N PRO A 496 -11.07 42.49 -7.73
CA PRO A 496 -10.97 41.08 -7.35
C PRO A 496 -10.98 40.15 -8.58
N VAL A 497 -10.26 39.03 -8.51
CA VAL A 497 -10.16 38.06 -9.62
C VAL A 497 -10.38 36.63 -9.14
N ASN A 498 -10.65 35.72 -10.07
CA ASN A 498 -10.65 34.28 -9.78
C ASN A 498 -9.27 33.69 -10.03
N ILE A 499 -8.73 32.95 -9.06
CA ILE A 499 -7.48 32.21 -9.18
C ILE A 499 -7.69 30.77 -8.67
N LEU A 500 -7.72 29.81 -9.59
CA LEU A 500 -8.08 28.42 -9.31
C LEU A 500 -6.84 27.54 -9.10
N ILE A 501 -6.95 26.59 -8.17
CA ILE A 501 -5.96 25.55 -7.90
C ILE A 501 -6.38 24.27 -8.62
N ASN A 502 -5.59 23.85 -9.60
CA ASN A 502 -5.73 22.56 -10.26
C ASN A 502 -4.99 21.51 -9.44
N ASN A 503 -5.72 20.60 -8.77
CA ASN A 503 -5.09 19.50 -8.03
C ASN A 503 -4.65 18.37 -8.99
N ASP A 504 -3.53 18.59 -9.65
CA ASP A 504 -2.91 17.66 -10.60
C ASP A 504 -2.12 16.52 -9.94
N LEU A 505 -2.05 16.48 -8.61
CA LEU A 505 -1.39 15.41 -7.85
C LEU A 505 -2.30 14.20 -7.63
N LYS A 506 -3.62 14.37 -7.81
CA LYS A 506 -4.59 13.27 -7.80
C LYS A 506 -4.73 12.69 -9.19
N VAL A 507 -4.08 11.56 -9.41
CA VAL A 507 -4.18 10.81 -10.66
C VAL A 507 -5.31 9.80 -10.54
N ASP A 508 -6.40 10.02 -11.27
CA ASP A 508 -7.45 9.01 -11.41
C ASP A 508 -7.00 7.92 -12.38
N CYS A 509 -6.71 6.74 -11.86
CA CYS A 509 -6.05 5.69 -12.63
C CYS A 509 -7.09 4.78 -13.30
N GLN A 510 -7.39 5.10 -14.56
CA GLN A 510 -8.36 4.38 -15.39
C GLN A 510 -7.69 3.33 -16.29
N LEU A 511 -6.70 2.60 -15.77
CA LEU A 511 -6.06 1.48 -16.47
C LEU A 511 -6.13 0.21 -15.64
N SER A 512 -6.15 -0.94 -16.32
CA SER A 512 -5.95 -2.25 -15.72
C SER A 512 -5.00 -3.10 -16.54
N ILE A 513 -4.17 -3.89 -15.86
CA ILE A 513 -3.17 -4.78 -16.46
C ILE A 513 -3.52 -6.22 -16.14
N THR A 514 -3.37 -7.11 -17.12
CA THR A 514 -3.50 -8.55 -16.95
C THR A 514 -2.30 -9.23 -17.59
N GLY A 515 -1.52 -9.95 -16.78
CA GLY A 515 -0.44 -10.79 -17.27
C GLY A 515 -0.91 -12.19 -17.63
N SER A 516 -0.28 -12.85 -18.59
CA SER A 516 -0.58 -14.24 -18.98
C SER A 516 0.67 -14.95 -19.51
N PRO A 517 0.91 -16.23 -19.13
CA PRO A 517 1.98 -17.04 -19.70
C PRO A 517 1.47 -17.81 -20.92
N SER A 518 2.38 -18.22 -21.81
CA SER A 518 2.04 -19.13 -22.92
C SER A 518 1.69 -20.54 -22.43
N VAL A 519 2.21 -20.94 -21.26
CA VAL A 519 1.97 -22.24 -20.63
C VAL A 519 1.89 -22.05 -19.10
N ASN A 520 0.81 -22.53 -18.48
CA ASN A 520 0.61 -22.42 -17.02
C ASN A 520 1.44 -23.42 -16.22
N ASN A 521 1.65 -24.62 -16.76
CA ASN A 521 2.36 -25.74 -16.11
C ASN A 521 3.55 -26.25 -16.95
N PRO A 522 4.59 -25.43 -17.15
CA PRO A 522 5.76 -25.81 -17.95
C PRO A 522 6.63 -26.86 -17.23
N ARG A 523 7.32 -27.70 -18.00
CA ARG A 523 8.35 -28.62 -17.47
C ARG A 523 9.62 -27.85 -17.11
N ILE A 524 10.39 -28.39 -16.18
CA ILE A 524 11.75 -27.90 -15.85
C ILE A 524 12.53 -27.61 -17.14
N GLY A 525 13.14 -26.42 -17.22
CA GLY A 525 14.04 -26.05 -18.31
C GLY A 525 13.37 -25.65 -19.64
N THR A 526 12.04 -25.67 -19.72
CA THR A 526 11.32 -25.16 -20.90
C THR A 526 11.36 -23.63 -20.98
N MET A 527 11.15 -23.12 -22.20
CA MET A 527 11.02 -21.69 -22.46
C MET A 527 9.54 -21.34 -22.57
N ILE A 528 9.12 -20.25 -21.91
CA ILE A 528 7.76 -19.72 -22.00
C ILE A 528 7.77 -18.29 -22.51
N ASN A 529 6.64 -17.85 -23.04
CA ASN A 529 6.41 -16.43 -23.33
C ASN A 529 5.52 -15.85 -22.22
N LEU A 530 5.79 -14.61 -21.83
CA LEU A 530 4.96 -13.84 -20.92
C LEU A 530 4.38 -12.64 -21.68
N SER A 531 3.10 -12.37 -21.51
CA SER A 531 2.40 -11.30 -22.20
C SER A 531 1.59 -10.48 -21.21
N SER A 532 1.40 -9.19 -21.52
CA SER A 532 0.58 -8.27 -20.76
C SER A 532 -0.49 -7.68 -21.67
N ALA A 533 -1.75 -7.76 -21.23
CA ALA A 533 -2.86 -7.03 -21.81
C ALA A 533 -3.19 -5.81 -20.94
N CYS A 534 -3.60 -4.72 -21.59
CA CYS A 534 -4.06 -3.51 -20.93
C CYS A 534 -5.46 -3.14 -21.43
N THR A 535 -6.31 -2.65 -20.53
CA THR A 535 -7.60 -2.01 -20.86
C THR A 535 -7.73 -0.67 -20.15
N GLY A 536 -8.45 0.28 -20.77
CA GLY A 536 -8.57 1.66 -20.27
C GLY A 536 -7.56 2.60 -20.95
N ASP A 537 -6.92 3.49 -20.21
CA ASP A 537 -5.87 4.36 -20.73
C ASP A 537 -4.52 3.62 -20.79
N CYS A 538 -4.24 3.04 -21.96
CA CYS A 538 -3.04 2.27 -22.23
C CYS A 538 -2.03 3.03 -23.09
N SER A 539 -2.24 4.33 -23.30
CA SER A 539 -1.31 5.14 -24.08
C SER A 539 0.01 5.33 -23.31
N GLY A 540 1.14 5.37 -24.02
CA GLY A 540 2.45 5.71 -23.44
C GLY A 540 2.97 4.83 -22.29
N LEU A 541 2.41 3.63 -22.08
CA LEU A 541 2.81 2.77 -20.96
C LEU A 541 4.27 2.30 -21.06
N THR A 542 4.92 2.32 -19.91
CA THR A 542 6.19 1.62 -19.67
C THR A 542 5.91 0.36 -18.87
N TYR A 543 6.70 -0.70 -19.10
CA TYR A 543 6.50 -2.01 -18.48
C TYR A 543 7.72 -2.43 -17.67
N ARG A 544 7.52 -3.19 -16.60
CA ARG A 544 8.56 -3.88 -15.83
C ARG A 544 8.04 -5.25 -15.42
N TRP A 545 8.71 -6.29 -15.90
CA TRP A 545 8.50 -7.66 -15.45
C TRP A 545 9.51 -8.03 -14.38
N GLU A 546 9.04 -8.75 -13.36
CA GLU A 546 9.86 -9.21 -12.24
C GLU A 546 9.58 -10.68 -11.93
N LEU A 547 10.60 -11.41 -11.50
CA LEU A 547 10.48 -12.75 -10.92
C LEU A 547 10.94 -12.69 -9.47
N ASN A 548 10.01 -12.91 -8.53
CA ASN A 548 10.27 -12.78 -7.09
C ASN A 548 10.95 -11.43 -6.73
N GLY A 549 10.54 -10.34 -7.39
CA GLY A 549 11.08 -8.99 -7.19
C GLY A 549 12.38 -8.68 -7.95
N ASN A 550 12.93 -9.61 -8.73
CA ASN A 550 14.10 -9.34 -9.58
C ASN A 550 13.65 -8.97 -11.00
N PRO A 551 14.10 -7.84 -11.57
CA PRO A 551 13.76 -7.46 -12.94
C PRO A 551 14.17 -8.50 -13.98
N ILE A 552 13.27 -8.83 -14.91
CA ILE A 552 13.52 -9.77 -16.02
C ILE A 552 13.19 -9.20 -17.41
N GLY A 553 12.58 -8.02 -17.49
CA GLY A 553 12.30 -7.37 -18.77
C GLY A 553 11.47 -6.09 -18.64
N THR A 554 11.39 -5.30 -19.72
CA THR A 554 10.76 -3.96 -19.72
C THR A 554 9.75 -3.74 -20.86
N THR A 555 9.40 -4.80 -21.59
CA THR A 555 8.44 -4.78 -22.69
C THR A 555 7.11 -5.42 -22.27
N ALA A 556 6.03 -5.09 -22.97
CA ALA A 556 4.72 -5.70 -22.72
C ALA A 556 4.73 -7.22 -22.88
N ASN A 557 5.53 -7.73 -23.83
CA ASN A 557 5.72 -9.15 -24.09
C ASN A 557 7.19 -9.53 -23.92
N LEU A 558 7.44 -10.63 -23.22
CA LEU A 558 8.73 -11.29 -23.13
C LEU A 558 8.65 -12.65 -23.85
N THR A 559 9.60 -12.90 -24.72
CA THR A 559 9.75 -14.20 -25.40
C THR A 559 10.90 -14.97 -24.79
N ASP A 560 10.83 -16.29 -24.88
CA ASP A 560 11.92 -17.18 -24.46
C ASP A 560 12.39 -16.92 -23.01
N VAL A 561 11.43 -16.80 -22.09
CA VAL A 561 11.70 -16.72 -20.66
C VAL A 561 11.97 -18.14 -20.15
N LYS A 562 13.19 -18.38 -19.68
CA LYS A 562 13.59 -19.67 -19.10
C LYS A 562 12.88 -19.89 -17.75
N VAL A 563 12.10 -20.96 -17.64
CA VAL A 563 11.47 -21.34 -16.36
C VAL A 563 12.51 -21.93 -15.40
N SER A 564 12.18 -21.92 -14.10
CA SER A 564 13.08 -22.42 -13.06
C SER A 564 13.54 -23.87 -13.33
N SER A 565 14.77 -24.17 -12.92
CA SER A 565 15.31 -25.53 -12.96
C SER A 565 14.78 -26.44 -11.84
N THR A 566 13.98 -25.90 -10.92
CA THR A 566 13.44 -26.59 -9.75
C THR A 566 11.92 -26.62 -9.82
N PRO A 567 11.26 -27.74 -9.49
CA PRO A 567 9.80 -27.79 -9.36
C PRO A 567 9.31 -26.79 -8.32
N GLY A 568 8.16 -26.18 -8.60
CA GLY A 568 7.54 -25.25 -7.67
C GLY A 568 6.68 -24.20 -8.35
N THR A 569 6.03 -23.39 -7.53
CA THR A 569 5.22 -22.27 -7.99
C THR A 569 6.08 -21.01 -8.02
N TYR A 570 6.09 -20.33 -9.15
CA TYR A 570 6.82 -19.09 -9.39
C TYR A 570 5.84 -17.98 -9.73
N THR A 571 6.00 -16.82 -9.09
CA THR A 571 5.20 -15.63 -9.36
C THR A 571 6.03 -14.65 -10.17
N TYR A 572 5.58 -14.44 -11.40
CA TYR A 572 6.03 -13.34 -12.25
C TYR A 572 5.08 -12.17 -12.04
N SER A 573 5.59 -10.95 -11.93
CA SER A 573 4.76 -9.75 -11.81
C SER A 573 5.04 -8.84 -12.99
N VAL A 574 4.00 -8.37 -13.68
CA VAL A 574 4.11 -7.29 -14.67
C VAL A 574 3.51 -6.03 -14.08
N THR A 575 4.32 -4.99 -13.99
CA THR A 575 3.89 -3.65 -13.61
C THR A 575 3.93 -2.76 -14.85
N ALA A 576 2.84 -2.03 -15.10
CA ALA A 576 2.82 -1.04 -16.17
C ALA A 576 2.12 0.25 -15.71
N GLY A 577 2.58 1.37 -16.26
CA GLY A 577 2.04 2.67 -15.90
C GLY A 577 2.66 3.84 -16.66
N GLN A 578 2.04 5.00 -16.48
CA GLN A 578 2.50 6.31 -16.95
C GLN A 578 1.97 7.40 -16.00
N GLY A 579 2.75 8.47 -15.77
CA GLY A 579 2.27 9.66 -15.07
C GLY A 579 1.78 9.41 -13.64
N GLY A 580 2.33 8.40 -12.95
CA GLY A 580 1.92 8.01 -11.59
C GLY A 580 0.69 7.08 -11.53
N CYS A 581 -0.02 6.86 -12.64
CA CYS A 581 -1.01 5.79 -12.75
C CYS A 581 -0.31 4.48 -13.11
N VAL A 582 -0.35 3.52 -12.19
CA VAL A 582 0.36 2.25 -12.29
C VAL A 582 -0.53 1.10 -11.82
N LYS A 583 -0.42 -0.06 -12.46
CA LYS A 583 -1.01 -1.31 -11.99
C LYS A 583 -0.03 -2.47 -12.14
N THR A 584 -0.13 -3.42 -11.22
CA THR A 584 0.63 -4.67 -11.26
C THR A 584 -0.31 -5.86 -11.38
N SER A 585 0.01 -6.80 -12.27
CA SER A 585 -0.63 -8.12 -12.35
C SER A 585 0.38 -9.20 -12.01
N ASP A 586 -0.02 -10.14 -11.16
CA ASP A 586 0.76 -11.36 -10.91
C ASP A 586 0.35 -12.46 -11.90
N VAL A 587 1.34 -13.23 -12.32
CA VAL A 587 1.24 -14.40 -13.19
C VAL A 587 1.87 -15.56 -12.46
N VAL A 588 1.06 -16.56 -12.14
CA VAL A 588 1.50 -17.75 -11.40
C VAL A 588 1.79 -18.87 -12.38
N VAL A 589 3.03 -19.37 -12.36
CA VAL A 589 3.49 -20.48 -13.20
C VAL A 589 3.91 -21.62 -12.28
N THR A 590 3.37 -22.81 -12.48
CA THR A 590 3.74 -24.00 -11.69
C THR A 590 4.66 -24.90 -12.51
N VAL A 591 5.95 -24.89 -12.18
CA VAL A 591 6.94 -25.74 -12.82
C VAL A 591 6.82 -27.16 -12.29
N THR A 592 6.59 -28.11 -13.17
CA THR A 592 6.46 -29.54 -12.82
C THR A 592 7.71 -30.32 -13.21
N ASP A 593 8.11 -31.26 -12.36
CA ASP A 593 8.97 -32.37 -12.79
C ASP A 593 8.11 -33.46 -13.43
N VAL A 594 8.56 -34.06 -14.52
CA VAL A 594 7.92 -35.29 -15.03
C VAL A 594 8.82 -36.46 -14.69
N LEU A 595 8.29 -37.41 -13.92
CA LEU A 595 8.92 -38.72 -13.76
C LEU A 595 8.66 -39.56 -15.02
N PRO A 596 9.68 -40.12 -15.69
CA PRO A 596 9.51 -41.01 -16.83
C PRO A 596 8.90 -42.37 -16.43
N VAL A 597 8.24 -43.05 -17.38
CA VAL A 597 7.45 -44.31 -17.30
C VAL A 597 7.30 -44.93 -15.90
N THR A 598 6.06 -44.97 -15.41
CA THR A 598 5.79 -45.67 -14.14
C THR A 598 5.56 -47.17 -14.39
N LEU A 599 6.62 -47.97 -14.22
CA LEU A 599 6.57 -49.44 -14.36
C LEU A 599 5.87 -50.09 -13.16
N ILE A 600 4.82 -50.88 -13.41
CA ILE A 600 4.09 -51.64 -12.37
C ILE A 600 4.87 -52.89 -11.96
N ALA A 601 5.28 -53.69 -12.94
CA ALA A 601 5.99 -54.95 -12.71
C ALA A 601 6.76 -55.39 -13.95
N PHE A 602 7.83 -56.16 -13.75
CA PHE A 602 8.53 -56.92 -14.78
C PHE A 602 8.82 -58.32 -14.26
N LYS A 603 8.44 -59.34 -15.03
CA LYS A 603 8.56 -60.76 -14.67
C LYS A 603 9.16 -61.55 -15.81
N ALA A 604 10.02 -62.51 -15.47
CA ALA A 604 10.56 -63.50 -16.40
C ALA A 604 10.25 -64.91 -15.88
N ALA A 605 9.85 -65.83 -16.76
CA ALA A 605 9.52 -67.20 -16.40
C ALA A 605 10.07 -68.20 -17.43
N ALA A 606 10.70 -69.28 -16.95
CA ALA A 606 11.13 -70.39 -17.80
C ALA A 606 9.91 -71.14 -18.37
N ARG A 607 9.98 -71.49 -19.65
CA ARG A 607 9.00 -72.31 -20.37
C ARG A 607 9.77 -73.28 -21.28
N GLU A 608 9.82 -74.56 -20.93
CA GLU A 608 10.51 -75.62 -21.68
C GLU A 608 11.95 -75.29 -22.11
N ASN A 609 12.11 -74.62 -23.25
CA ASN A 609 13.38 -74.22 -23.86
C ASN A 609 13.52 -72.68 -24.09
N HIS A 610 12.60 -71.85 -23.62
CA HIS A 610 12.59 -70.39 -23.81
C HIS A 610 12.15 -69.64 -22.54
N VAL A 611 12.38 -68.33 -22.49
CA VAL A 611 11.93 -67.45 -21.39
C VAL A 611 10.84 -66.51 -21.87
N SER A 612 9.70 -66.51 -21.17
CA SER A 612 8.64 -65.52 -21.35
C SER A 612 8.87 -64.32 -20.42
N LEU A 613 8.81 -63.12 -20.98
CA LEU A 613 9.02 -61.84 -20.29
C LEU A 613 7.74 -61.01 -20.39
N ASN A 614 7.23 -60.53 -19.25
CA ASN A 614 5.99 -59.76 -19.20
C ASN A 614 6.18 -58.53 -18.30
N TRP A 615 5.66 -57.38 -18.74
CA TRP A 615 5.61 -56.16 -17.92
C TRP A 615 4.36 -55.35 -18.15
N SER A 616 4.09 -54.44 -17.22
CA SER A 616 2.99 -53.50 -17.32
C SER A 616 3.44 -52.10 -16.93
N THR A 617 2.97 -51.09 -17.66
CA THR A 617 3.13 -49.67 -17.33
C THR A 617 1.83 -49.14 -16.74
N ALA A 618 1.91 -48.19 -15.80
CA ALA A 618 0.75 -47.48 -15.25
C ALA A 618 0.46 -46.18 -16.02
N GLU A 619 1.53 -45.51 -16.44
CA GLU A 619 1.50 -44.30 -17.28
C GLU A 619 2.77 -44.26 -18.12
N GLU A 620 2.62 -43.89 -19.38
CA GLU A 620 3.67 -43.65 -20.36
C GLU A 620 3.55 -42.20 -20.84
N THR A 621 4.67 -41.49 -20.89
CA THR A 621 4.72 -40.13 -21.39
C THR A 621 6.06 -39.92 -22.06
N ASN A 622 6.06 -39.62 -23.36
CA ASN A 622 7.27 -39.43 -24.17
C ASN A 622 8.13 -40.69 -24.34
N SER A 623 7.51 -41.87 -24.22
CA SER A 623 8.22 -43.15 -24.16
C SER A 623 8.43 -43.71 -25.56
N SER A 624 9.67 -43.97 -25.95
CA SER A 624 9.98 -44.49 -27.29
C SER A 624 9.84 -46.01 -27.33
N HIS A 625 10.64 -46.74 -26.56
CA HIS A 625 10.68 -48.20 -26.62
C HIS A 625 11.31 -48.84 -25.37
N PHE A 626 11.13 -50.15 -25.25
CA PHE A 626 11.75 -51.01 -24.26
C PHE A 626 12.82 -51.88 -24.92
N GLU A 627 14.05 -51.86 -24.43
CA GLU A 627 15.06 -52.86 -24.77
C GLU A 627 15.09 -53.96 -23.70
N ILE A 628 14.85 -55.21 -24.09
CA ILE A 628 15.01 -56.36 -23.21
C ILE A 628 16.47 -56.77 -23.22
N GLN A 629 17.11 -56.76 -22.05
CA GLN A 629 18.51 -57.11 -21.89
C GLN A 629 18.68 -58.37 -21.06
N ARG A 630 19.62 -59.24 -21.46
CA ARG A 630 20.00 -60.48 -20.76
C ARG A 630 21.46 -60.47 -20.32
N SER A 631 21.75 -61.03 -19.15
CA SER A 631 23.11 -61.27 -18.63
C SER A 631 23.24 -62.63 -17.96
N ALA A 632 24.42 -63.25 -18.03
CA ALA A 632 24.75 -64.46 -17.28
C ALA A 632 25.21 -64.15 -15.84
N SER A 633 25.93 -63.04 -15.64
CA SER A 633 26.60 -62.67 -14.38
C SER A 633 26.08 -61.38 -13.75
N GLY A 634 25.44 -60.50 -14.53
CA GLY A 634 24.99 -59.17 -14.10
C GLY A 634 25.90 -58.02 -14.54
N ASP A 635 27.09 -58.31 -15.05
CA ASP A 635 28.09 -57.29 -15.42
C ASP A 635 28.09 -56.93 -16.91
N SER A 636 27.69 -57.88 -17.78
CA SER A 636 27.62 -57.70 -19.23
C SER A 636 26.21 -58.01 -19.72
N TRP A 637 25.58 -57.04 -20.36
CA TRP A 637 24.17 -57.10 -20.79
C TRP A 637 24.07 -57.07 -22.32
N HIS A 638 23.34 -58.02 -22.87
CA HIS A 638 23.09 -58.12 -24.31
C HIS A 638 21.61 -57.88 -24.59
N ILE A 639 21.31 -57.09 -25.63
CA ILE A 639 19.93 -56.88 -26.06
C ILE A 639 19.44 -58.17 -26.72
N VAL A 640 18.34 -58.71 -26.21
CA VAL A 640 17.68 -59.92 -26.73
C VAL A 640 16.33 -59.61 -27.38
N GLY A 641 15.83 -58.38 -27.25
CA GLY A 641 14.63 -57.91 -27.93
C GLY A 641 14.39 -56.42 -27.75
N LYS A 642 13.51 -55.86 -28.58
CA LYS A 642 13.03 -54.48 -28.49
C LYS A 642 11.53 -54.44 -28.76
N VAL A 643 10.79 -53.69 -27.96
CA VAL A 643 9.33 -53.52 -28.08
C VAL A 643 9.01 -52.03 -28.02
N GLU A 644 8.28 -51.52 -29.03
CA GLU A 644 7.87 -50.12 -29.07
C GLU A 644 6.85 -49.83 -27.95
N ALA A 645 6.99 -48.67 -27.31
CA ALA A 645 6.04 -48.21 -26.29
C ALA A 645 4.83 -47.55 -26.94
N ALA A 646 3.75 -47.31 -26.18
CA ALA A 646 2.55 -46.65 -26.66
C ALA A 646 2.68 -45.12 -26.78
N ASN A 647 3.89 -44.58 -26.58
CA ASN A 647 4.26 -43.16 -26.62
C ASN A 647 3.68 -42.31 -25.49
N ALA A 648 2.35 -42.23 -25.42
CA ALA A 648 1.63 -41.49 -24.37
C ALA A 648 0.34 -42.23 -23.98
N SER A 649 0.30 -42.78 -22.77
CA SER A 649 -0.86 -43.47 -22.21
C SER A 649 -0.98 -43.19 -20.72
N ARG A 650 -2.21 -42.98 -20.24
CA ARG A 650 -2.54 -42.94 -18.80
C ARG A 650 -3.27 -44.20 -18.33
N GLU A 651 -3.45 -45.16 -19.22
CA GLU A 651 -4.05 -46.45 -18.92
C GLU A 651 -2.96 -47.50 -18.78
N ARG A 652 -3.27 -48.55 -18.02
CA ARG A 652 -2.37 -49.69 -17.87
C ARG A 652 -2.19 -50.37 -19.23
N ILE A 653 -0.94 -50.54 -19.65
CA ILE A 653 -0.60 -51.30 -20.84
C ILE A 653 0.26 -52.49 -20.44
N ASP A 654 -0.11 -53.67 -20.92
CA ASP A 654 0.61 -54.92 -20.70
C ASP A 654 1.40 -55.27 -21.98
N TYR A 655 2.65 -55.68 -21.79
CA TYR A 655 3.58 -56.02 -22.86
C TYR A 655 4.19 -57.40 -22.60
N GLU A 656 4.55 -58.07 -23.69
CA GLU A 656 5.21 -59.37 -23.65
C GLU A 656 6.38 -59.46 -24.65
N ALA A 657 7.38 -60.26 -24.29
CA ALA A 657 8.50 -60.62 -25.15
C ALA A 657 9.00 -62.04 -24.82
N MET A 658 9.78 -62.62 -25.72
CA MET A 658 10.30 -63.98 -25.57
C MET A 658 11.78 -64.07 -25.93
N ASP A 659 12.55 -64.78 -25.10
CA ASP A 659 13.92 -65.20 -25.42
C ASP A 659 13.94 -66.70 -25.75
N ASN A 660 14.15 -67.00 -27.04
CA ASN A 660 14.09 -68.36 -27.60
C ASN A 660 15.40 -69.17 -27.41
N ALA A 661 16.47 -68.55 -26.92
CA ALA A 661 17.76 -69.21 -26.77
C ALA A 661 18.41 -68.86 -25.42
N PRO A 662 17.74 -69.14 -24.28
CA PRO A 662 18.28 -68.87 -22.97
C PRO A 662 19.56 -69.67 -22.73
N LEU A 663 20.46 -69.11 -21.93
CA LEU A 663 21.70 -69.76 -21.52
C LEU A 663 21.39 -70.94 -20.60
N ILE A 664 22.23 -71.97 -20.65
CA ILE A 664 22.20 -73.03 -19.64
C ILE A 664 22.68 -72.43 -18.31
N GLY A 665 21.97 -72.72 -17.21
CA GLY A 665 22.23 -72.08 -15.92
C GLY A 665 21.51 -70.74 -15.76
N SER A 666 22.18 -69.76 -15.14
CA SER A 666 21.54 -68.50 -14.72
C SER A 666 21.38 -67.50 -15.88
N ASN A 667 20.15 -66.99 -16.02
CA ASN A 667 19.80 -65.91 -16.94
C ASN A 667 19.17 -64.75 -16.15
N LEU A 668 19.77 -63.57 -16.20
CA LEU A 668 19.27 -62.33 -15.61
C LEU A 668 18.69 -61.46 -16.71
N TYR A 669 17.48 -60.92 -16.50
CA TYR A 669 16.81 -60.04 -17.44
C TYR A 669 16.49 -58.69 -16.80
N ARG A 670 16.54 -57.61 -17.59
CA ARG A 670 16.02 -56.29 -17.23
C ARG A 670 15.47 -55.58 -18.47
N LEU A 671 14.60 -54.61 -18.26
CA LEU A 671 14.21 -53.65 -19.28
C LEU A 671 15.09 -52.41 -19.17
N ARG A 672 15.52 -51.88 -20.32
CA ARG A 672 15.97 -50.50 -20.47
C ARG A 672 14.83 -49.74 -21.16
N MET A 673 14.20 -48.84 -20.42
CA MET A 673 13.05 -48.04 -20.87
C MET A 673 13.60 -46.74 -21.45
N VAL A 674 13.42 -46.49 -22.74
CA VAL A 674 14.05 -45.38 -23.48
C VAL A 674 12.98 -44.39 -23.92
N ASP A 675 13.20 -43.11 -23.62
CA ASP A 675 12.33 -42.01 -24.03
C ASP A 675 12.78 -41.39 -25.37
N HIS A 676 11.91 -40.61 -26.01
CA HIS A 676 12.22 -39.97 -27.30
C HIS A 676 13.37 -38.95 -27.23
N ASP A 677 13.69 -38.43 -26.06
CA ASP A 677 14.85 -37.56 -25.81
C ASP A 677 16.15 -38.34 -25.53
N SER A 678 16.13 -39.66 -25.73
CA SER A 678 17.24 -40.60 -25.49
C SER A 678 17.63 -40.79 -24.01
N THR A 679 16.88 -40.23 -23.06
CA THR A 679 17.03 -40.59 -21.65
C THR A 679 16.48 -42.00 -21.40
N PHE A 680 16.96 -42.66 -20.34
CA PHE A 680 16.51 -44.02 -20.04
C PHE A 680 16.57 -44.35 -18.55
N SER A 681 15.75 -45.33 -18.16
CA SER A 681 15.77 -45.95 -16.83
C SER A 681 15.71 -47.47 -16.92
N TYR A 682 16.08 -48.18 -15.84
CA TYR A 682 16.09 -49.65 -15.82
C TYR A 682 15.00 -50.21 -14.90
N SER A 683 14.44 -51.38 -15.28
CA SER A 683 13.60 -52.15 -14.38
C SER A 683 14.42 -52.85 -13.29
N LYS A 684 13.72 -53.45 -12.31
CA LYS A 684 14.32 -54.50 -11.47
C LYS A 684 14.76 -55.69 -12.33
N ILE A 685 15.78 -56.41 -11.86
CA ILE A 685 16.29 -57.61 -12.52
C ILE A 685 15.42 -58.82 -12.20
N ALA A 686 15.00 -59.56 -13.22
CA ALA A 686 14.31 -60.85 -13.08
C ALA A 686 15.29 -62.00 -13.41
N ARG A 687 15.35 -63.02 -12.55
CA ARG A 687 16.27 -64.15 -12.72
C ARG A 687 15.50 -65.43 -13.07
N VAL A 688 16.02 -66.16 -14.05
CA VAL A 688 15.53 -67.48 -14.48
C VAL A 688 16.71 -68.44 -14.59
N VAL A 689 16.55 -69.70 -14.18
CA VAL A 689 17.59 -70.73 -14.26
C VAL A 689 17.09 -71.89 -15.11
N PHE A 690 17.91 -72.34 -16.08
CA PHE A 690 17.68 -73.58 -16.84
C PHE A 690 18.60 -74.68 -16.33
N ASP A 691 18.04 -75.62 -15.58
CA ASP A 691 18.70 -76.85 -15.16
C ASP A 691 18.52 -77.91 -16.25
N SER A 692 19.61 -78.51 -16.73
CA SER A 692 19.53 -79.60 -17.72
C SER A 692 19.87 -80.96 -17.08
N PRO A 693 18.88 -81.83 -16.82
CA PRO A 693 19.11 -83.24 -16.57
C PRO A 693 18.91 -84.01 -17.90
N ASN A 694 19.97 -84.68 -18.39
CA ASN A 694 20.03 -85.65 -19.52
C ASN A 694 20.55 -85.15 -20.89
N LEU A 695 21.77 -84.63 -20.94
CA LEU A 695 22.48 -84.41 -22.22
C LEU A 695 23.82 -85.15 -22.38
N LEU A 696 24.24 -85.97 -21.41
CA LEU A 696 25.50 -86.73 -21.46
C LEU A 696 25.36 -88.11 -20.83
N SER A 697 24.94 -89.08 -21.64
CA SER A 697 24.78 -90.48 -21.22
C SER A 697 25.68 -91.38 -22.07
N PHE A 698 26.40 -92.29 -21.42
CA PHE A 698 27.08 -93.43 -22.03
C PHE A 698 26.63 -94.70 -21.30
N TYR A 699 26.70 -95.85 -21.96
CA TYR A 699 26.31 -97.12 -21.37
C TYR A 699 27.06 -98.31 -22.00
N PRO A 700 27.11 -99.48 -21.32
CA PRO A 700 26.77 -99.67 -19.91
C PRO A 700 27.77 -99.00 -18.96
N ASN A 701 27.37 -98.80 -17.71
CA ASN A 701 28.25 -98.40 -16.61
C ASN A 701 27.77 -99.11 -15.33
N PRO A 702 28.50 -100.11 -14.79
CA PRO A 702 29.86 -100.53 -15.18
C PRO A 702 29.99 -101.12 -16.59
N ALA A 703 31.13 -100.88 -17.24
CA ALA A 703 31.46 -101.35 -18.57
C ALA A 703 32.53 -102.46 -18.51
N ALA A 704 32.45 -103.43 -19.43
CA ALA A 704 33.41 -104.55 -19.48
C ALA A 704 34.44 -104.39 -20.61
N ASP A 705 33.96 -104.30 -21.85
CA ASP A 705 34.78 -104.31 -23.07
C ASP A 705 34.65 -103.02 -23.91
N ARG A 706 33.51 -102.32 -23.78
CA ARG A 706 33.17 -101.14 -24.58
C ARG A 706 32.29 -100.13 -23.84
N LEU A 707 32.42 -98.87 -24.22
CA LEU A 707 31.48 -97.79 -23.87
C LEU A 707 30.73 -97.35 -25.13
N GLN A 708 29.40 -97.31 -25.07
CA GLN A 708 28.59 -96.74 -26.13
C GLN A 708 28.23 -95.30 -25.78
N LEU A 709 28.57 -94.38 -26.70
CA LEU A 709 28.20 -92.98 -26.59
C LEU A 709 26.83 -92.75 -27.23
N THR A 710 25.97 -91.97 -26.59
CA THR A 710 24.69 -91.56 -27.17
C THR A 710 24.89 -90.66 -28.39
N GLU A 711 23.93 -90.65 -29.31
CA GLU A 711 23.98 -89.77 -30.50
C GLU A 711 24.16 -88.29 -30.15
N THR A 712 23.61 -87.86 -29.01
CA THR A 712 23.75 -86.50 -28.49
C THR A 712 25.21 -86.15 -28.21
N VAL A 713 25.99 -87.08 -27.65
CA VAL A 713 27.44 -86.89 -27.46
C VAL A 713 28.14 -86.83 -28.81
N LEU A 714 27.78 -87.72 -29.75
CA LEU A 714 28.43 -87.78 -31.07
C LEU A 714 28.22 -86.50 -31.90
N LYS A 715 27.07 -85.84 -31.77
CA LYS A 715 26.77 -84.58 -32.49
C LYS A 715 27.53 -83.38 -31.92
N ASN A 716 27.64 -83.32 -30.59
CA ASN A 716 28.07 -82.11 -29.89
C ASN A 716 29.52 -82.15 -29.37
N ALA A 717 30.14 -83.33 -29.25
CA ALA A 717 31.51 -83.46 -28.77
C ALA A 717 32.54 -83.09 -29.86
N ALA A 718 33.47 -82.21 -29.51
CA ALA A 718 34.70 -81.95 -30.26
C ALA A 718 35.79 -82.98 -29.94
N SER A 719 35.86 -83.48 -28.70
CA SER A 719 36.75 -84.58 -28.34
C SER A 719 36.27 -85.34 -27.10
N VAL A 720 36.76 -86.56 -26.94
CA VAL A 720 36.51 -87.42 -25.79
C VAL A 720 37.82 -87.99 -25.27
N GLU A 721 37.98 -87.96 -23.95
CA GLU A 721 39.16 -88.43 -23.24
C GLU A 721 38.74 -89.29 -22.04
N LEU A 722 39.46 -90.38 -21.79
CA LEU A 722 39.32 -91.21 -20.60
C LEU A 722 40.59 -91.09 -19.76
N VAL A 723 40.43 -90.69 -18.50
CA VAL A 723 41.54 -90.54 -17.54
C VAL A 723 41.40 -91.54 -16.40
N ASP A 724 42.53 -92.08 -15.94
CA ASP A 724 42.57 -92.96 -14.76
C ASP A 724 42.52 -92.16 -13.44
N GLN A 725 42.56 -92.86 -12.30
CA GLN A 725 42.47 -92.25 -10.97
C GLN A 725 43.67 -91.34 -10.62
N SER A 726 44.79 -91.47 -11.32
CA SER A 726 45.95 -90.59 -11.17
C SER A 726 45.84 -89.32 -12.04
N GLY A 727 44.77 -89.20 -12.82
CA GLY A 727 44.56 -88.12 -13.79
C GLY A 727 45.31 -88.33 -15.11
N LYS A 728 45.91 -89.52 -15.31
CA LYS A 728 46.62 -89.85 -16.55
C LYS A 728 45.62 -90.24 -17.64
N THR A 729 45.74 -89.62 -18.81
CA THR A 729 45.01 -89.99 -20.01
C THR A 729 45.36 -91.41 -20.45
N VAL A 730 44.36 -92.27 -20.49
CA VAL A 730 44.50 -93.65 -20.98
C VAL A 730 43.88 -93.86 -22.36
N LEU A 731 42.98 -92.96 -22.78
CA LEU A 731 42.40 -92.93 -24.12
C LEU A 731 42.02 -91.50 -24.50
N LYS A 732 42.28 -91.09 -25.75
CA LYS A 732 41.86 -89.79 -26.27
C LYS A 732 41.51 -89.88 -27.75
N THR A 733 40.41 -89.27 -28.14
CA THR A 733 40.02 -89.14 -29.55
C THR A 733 39.38 -87.78 -29.83
N SER A 734 39.81 -87.13 -30.91
CA SER A 734 39.20 -85.92 -31.45
C SER A 734 38.05 -86.22 -32.44
N LYS A 735 37.75 -87.50 -32.68
CA LYS A 735 36.63 -87.96 -33.52
C LYS A 735 35.96 -89.16 -32.83
N PRO A 736 35.15 -88.94 -31.79
CA PRO A 736 34.51 -90.04 -31.07
C PRO A 736 33.54 -90.80 -31.97
N GLY A 737 33.72 -92.12 -32.08
CA GLY A 737 32.75 -93.02 -32.70
C GLY A 737 31.66 -93.46 -31.71
N PRO A 738 30.58 -94.11 -32.19
CA PRO A 738 29.48 -94.57 -31.32
C PRO A 738 29.92 -95.58 -30.25
N VAL A 739 31.06 -96.25 -30.46
CA VAL A 739 31.63 -97.22 -29.54
C VAL A 739 33.09 -96.89 -29.27
N ILE A 740 33.48 -96.86 -28.00
CA ILE A 740 34.85 -96.76 -27.53
C ILE A 740 35.26 -98.11 -26.93
N SER A 741 36.24 -98.76 -27.54
CA SER A 741 36.78 -100.04 -27.04
C SER A 741 37.70 -99.79 -25.85
N ILE A 742 37.36 -100.37 -24.69
CA ILE A 742 38.08 -100.19 -23.42
C ILE A 742 38.54 -101.51 -22.80
N GLY A 743 38.29 -102.66 -23.42
CA GLY A 743 38.62 -103.98 -22.85
C GLY A 743 40.11 -104.24 -22.58
N HIS A 744 41.01 -103.42 -23.16
CA HIS A 744 42.45 -103.46 -22.90
C HIS A 744 42.86 -102.72 -21.61
N LEU A 745 41.94 -101.97 -21.00
CA LEU A 745 42.18 -101.24 -19.76
C LEU A 745 41.94 -102.14 -18.53
N PRO A 746 42.73 -102.00 -17.44
CA PRO A 746 42.48 -102.68 -16.18
C PRO A 746 41.10 -102.35 -15.58
N ALA A 747 40.55 -103.26 -14.76
CA ALA A 747 39.35 -102.96 -13.98
C ALA A 747 39.63 -101.84 -12.98
N GLY A 748 38.71 -100.89 -12.84
CA GLY A 748 38.91 -99.70 -12.00
C GLY A 748 37.95 -98.57 -12.32
N MET A 749 38.10 -97.46 -11.60
CA MET A 749 37.34 -96.23 -11.87
C MET A 749 38.12 -95.30 -12.78
N TYR A 750 37.43 -94.79 -13.80
CA TYR A 750 37.94 -93.83 -14.76
C TYR A 750 37.01 -92.62 -14.82
N VAL A 751 37.48 -91.53 -15.42
CA VAL A 751 36.63 -90.37 -15.74
C VAL A 751 36.64 -90.15 -17.24
N LEU A 752 35.45 -90.17 -17.84
CA LEU A 752 35.23 -89.75 -19.21
C LEU A 752 35.04 -88.24 -19.23
N GLN A 753 35.93 -87.55 -19.92
CA GLN A 753 35.87 -86.12 -20.20
C GLN A 753 35.42 -85.92 -21.65
N ILE A 754 34.44 -85.04 -21.85
CA ILE A 754 33.88 -84.71 -23.15
C ILE A 754 34.02 -83.21 -23.32
N THR A 755 34.77 -82.78 -24.33
CA THR A 755 34.87 -81.36 -24.71
C THR A 755 33.85 -81.09 -25.80
N GLY A 756 32.91 -80.18 -25.55
CA GLY A 756 31.93 -79.73 -26.55
C GLY A 756 32.55 -78.85 -27.63
N ARG A 757 31.83 -78.65 -28.75
CA ARG A 757 32.22 -77.70 -29.81
C ARG A 757 32.16 -76.23 -29.38
N ASP A 758 31.56 -75.96 -28.22
CA ASP A 758 31.49 -74.69 -27.51
C ASP A 758 32.61 -74.52 -26.47
N ASP A 759 33.63 -75.39 -26.50
CA ASP A 759 34.77 -75.46 -25.58
C ASP A 759 34.41 -75.76 -24.11
N ILE A 760 33.17 -76.13 -23.82
CA ILE A 760 32.75 -76.56 -22.47
C ILE A 760 33.20 -78.00 -22.22
N ILE A 761 33.94 -78.24 -21.14
CA ILE A 761 34.38 -79.58 -20.72
C ILE A 761 33.42 -80.15 -19.68
N THR A 762 32.87 -81.34 -19.94
CA THR A 762 32.05 -82.07 -18.97
C THR A 762 32.63 -83.43 -18.63
N SER A 763 32.59 -83.81 -17.34
CA SER A 763 33.18 -85.07 -16.83
C SER A 763 32.13 -86.02 -16.24
N ARG A 764 32.33 -87.33 -16.42
CA ARG A 764 31.50 -88.41 -15.84
C ARG A 764 32.34 -89.62 -15.43
N LYS A 765 31.98 -90.28 -14.31
CA LYS A 765 32.70 -91.47 -13.80
C LYS A 765 32.30 -92.73 -14.57
N VAL A 766 33.29 -93.47 -15.05
CA VAL A 766 33.15 -94.79 -15.68
C VAL A 766 33.72 -95.84 -14.73
N ALA A 767 32.93 -96.84 -14.37
CA ALA A 767 33.42 -98.04 -13.70
C ALA A 767 33.73 -99.10 -14.77
N ILE A 768 34.96 -99.60 -14.81
CA ILE A 768 35.31 -100.76 -15.63
C ILE A 768 35.35 -101.98 -14.71
N GLY A 769 34.39 -102.89 -14.90
CA GLY A 769 34.23 -104.12 -14.13
C GLY A 769 34.16 -105.32 -15.07
N ARG A 770 34.87 -106.40 -14.75
CA ARG A 770 34.83 -107.66 -15.50
C ARG A 770 33.90 -108.66 -14.84
#